data_AF-A0A833AS99-F1
#
_entry.id   AF-A0A833AS99-F1
#
_cell.length_a   1.000
_cell.length_b   1.000
_cell.length_c   1.000
_cell.angle_alpha   90.00
_cell.angle_beta   90.00
_cell.angle_gamma   90.00
#
_symmetry.space_group_name_H-M   'P 1'
#
loop_
_entity.id
_entity.type
_entity.pdbx_description
1 polymer ?
#
loop_
_entity_poly.entity_id
_entity_poly.type
_entity_poly.pdbx_seq_one_letter_code
_entity_poly.pdbx_strand_id
1 'polypeptide(L)'
;EFNWGDYRLDPGNVPFGETASMFGSNIWLQAGEKTPRFKRSLFTLKAFTGERRSQKTYEHYEGALRQFSVSISDIAYARNQFYAIPGLSALDTPENIKIYVDDLVSSNNSPNTLTTETIAGVTGEFDLLAVTQDYYFYKKANLIRFTGFYNANATIAIRYTVNNQIVEKIVQQGETLTTARKNFYYLNAQKIVPHSFQLKIRETSGQTSALAQFGLDDDGDGMVDSEWIDYENGILFFPESEPFPAMVYDSEGAQSFYKLEASYQTELSLIQLEHNNLVRGTETVKLDGVKAEGGSAYVLDYTNGTLVFVKDGIVTPETRIEIEYEYYLSDNYSQLHDVSVNYSPSDNISVQTELVNFTNENDSTTNLLKTHVEMRKKVGDFDVKVTPGATYQAEENDLTAYQMEGVVSSSRIRFQSKYQNYKQNYQNIYLAKSVVGQVKENLELATAIDVHQNVRVNGSWTDTKSFQAEDSTAELSDANTTVSALFHHKTLPGYEVSYSNTQTETDTASIKKRFMQHKFEYQLPQNLLQNMPIKGLKLEGRIKTGERDGLELADSEQQKFSQSYFRVNTNLGDQFQSSLLYRKNDFVDNSEGASQDKHILTSERVLFNLSHEKWKLLQSNLRIENTLDSYDYPADDEYDMNLNQYTQMNFRLSPGVLWKKLSPLFFEYNLNHSLYGSGNSASDKSGYLWSAMPGVQNGLSSVQHLKTHYIKNEIRPNPNIYFYSLYEWNDQETRYDLSQLYTNYWRLSERFDWKLDFNTRVSLQYKQYYSELGNGETTSYFEPSIWVERRWSNSLQNIFYAAYRKTNGFESLIKDYTNKFDGRYDIIFRKKDYLKIRRLELQQSFSGGQMQISGYNIENAYYFGSSTSIDLYPIHSLLIRLQLNLNKNINVEYSDESYLTNSVNLKLSLKL
;
A
#
# COMPACT_ATOMS: atom_id res chain seq x y z
N GLU A 1 -16.82 -45.87 6.03
CA GLU A 1 -15.54 -45.19 6.29
C GLU A 1 -15.67 -44.43 7.61
N PHE A 2 -14.64 -44.48 8.45
CA PHE A 2 -14.55 -43.69 9.68
C PHE A 2 -13.25 -42.90 9.60
N ASN A 3 -13.34 -41.59 9.78
CA ASN A 3 -12.20 -40.68 9.77
C ASN A 3 -12.23 -39.85 11.05
N TRP A 4 -11.07 -39.63 11.65
CA TRP A 4 -10.90 -38.74 12.79
C TRP A 4 -9.75 -37.77 12.48
N GLY A 5 -9.97 -36.48 12.73
CA GLY A 5 -8.99 -35.43 12.46
C GLY A 5 -9.62 -34.20 11.81
N ASP A 6 -8.81 -33.48 11.03
CA ASP A 6 -9.27 -32.32 10.27
C ASP A 6 -10.12 -32.78 9.08
N TYR A 7 -11.32 -32.22 9.00
CA TYR A 7 -12.27 -32.46 7.95
C TYR A 7 -12.80 -31.13 7.43
N ARG A 8 -13.09 -31.09 6.13
CA ARG A 8 -13.80 -29.97 5.52
C ARG A 8 -15.20 -30.45 5.18
N LEU A 9 -16.21 -29.85 5.81
CA LEU A 9 -17.59 -30.02 5.40
C LEU A 9 -17.72 -29.40 4.01
N ASP A 10 -17.74 -30.25 2.98
CA ASP A 10 -18.06 -29.83 1.63
C ASP A 10 -19.59 -29.85 1.50
N PRO A 11 -20.23 -28.69 1.27
CA PRO A 11 -21.67 -28.64 1.12
C PRO A 11 -22.15 -29.44 -0.09
N GLY A 12 -21.28 -29.78 -1.05
CA GLY A 12 -21.67 -30.54 -2.24
C GLY A 12 -22.85 -29.87 -2.97
N ASN A 13 -23.84 -30.68 -3.38
CA ASN A 13 -25.10 -30.19 -3.96
C ASN A 13 -26.16 -29.84 -2.90
N VAL A 14 -25.80 -29.82 -1.61
CA VAL A 14 -26.76 -29.61 -0.53
C VAL A 14 -27.23 -28.16 -0.54
N PRO A 15 -28.52 -27.92 -0.81
CA PRO A 15 -29.09 -26.61 -0.72
C PRO A 15 -29.05 -26.14 0.77
N PHE A 16 -28.49 -24.95 1.05
CA PHE A 16 -28.13 -24.42 2.40
C PHE A 16 -26.97 -25.13 3.11
N GLY A 17 -26.22 -25.98 2.40
CA GLY A 17 -24.96 -26.49 2.91
C GLY A 17 -23.94 -25.36 2.95
N GLU A 18 -23.25 -25.22 4.08
CA GLU A 18 -22.15 -24.27 4.22
C GLU A 18 -20.84 -25.01 4.34
N THR A 19 -19.77 -24.42 3.79
CA THR A 19 -18.43 -24.93 4.01
C THR A 19 -17.96 -24.58 5.42
N ALA A 20 -17.37 -25.55 6.10
CA ALA A 20 -16.71 -25.33 7.38
C ALA A 20 -15.49 -26.26 7.51
N SER A 21 -14.37 -25.70 7.96
CA SER A 21 -13.24 -26.49 8.44
C SER A 21 -13.54 -26.93 9.86
N MET A 22 -13.25 -28.19 10.15
CA MET A 22 -13.66 -28.84 11.38
C MET A 22 -12.60 -29.81 11.88
N PHE A 23 -12.61 -30.08 13.17
CA PHE A 23 -11.85 -31.17 13.75
C PHE A 23 -12.76 -32.08 14.56
N GLY A 24 -12.79 -33.35 14.21
CA GLY A 24 -13.74 -34.28 14.82
C GLY A 24 -13.76 -35.64 14.19
N SER A 25 -14.88 -36.33 14.36
CA SER A 25 -15.14 -37.66 13.80
C SER A 25 -16.18 -37.58 12.70
N ASN A 26 -15.92 -38.28 11.59
CA ASN A 26 -16.84 -38.45 10.47
C ASN A 26 -17.07 -39.94 10.23
N ILE A 27 -18.34 -40.34 10.16
CA ILE A 27 -18.80 -41.66 9.73
C ILE A 27 -19.51 -41.51 8.39
N TRP A 28 -19.06 -42.27 7.39
CA TRP A 28 -19.72 -42.37 6.10
C TRP A 28 -20.09 -43.82 5.79
N LEU A 29 -21.38 -44.11 5.74
CA LEU A 29 -21.92 -45.41 5.37
C LEU A 29 -22.61 -45.29 4.02
N GLN A 30 -22.37 -46.27 3.15
CA GLN A 30 -23.07 -46.43 1.89
C GLN A 30 -23.64 -47.84 1.83
N ALA A 31 -24.91 -47.97 1.43
CA ALA A 31 -25.59 -49.24 1.32
C ALA A 31 -26.46 -49.30 0.06
N GLY A 32 -26.66 -50.52 -0.44
CA GLY A 32 -27.46 -50.83 -1.62
C GLY A 32 -26.72 -50.67 -2.95
N GLU A 33 -27.43 -51.04 -4.03
CA GLU A 33 -26.88 -50.96 -5.39
C GLU A 33 -26.63 -49.51 -5.79
N LYS A 34 -25.55 -49.29 -6.55
CA LYS A 34 -25.24 -47.97 -7.10
C LYS A 34 -26.05 -47.74 -8.37
N THR A 35 -26.63 -46.56 -8.51
CA THR A 35 -27.38 -46.20 -9.69
C THR A 35 -26.50 -46.28 -10.96
N PRO A 36 -27.01 -46.75 -12.11
CA PRO A 36 -26.19 -47.02 -13.28
C PRO A 36 -25.41 -45.82 -13.82
N ARG A 37 -26.03 -44.63 -13.90
CA ARG A 37 -25.48 -43.44 -14.55
C ARG A 37 -24.60 -42.61 -13.62
N PHE A 38 -25.08 -42.30 -12.42
CA PHE A 38 -24.37 -41.41 -11.48
C PHE A 38 -23.58 -42.13 -10.38
N LYS A 39 -23.69 -43.47 -10.32
CA LYS A 39 -23.04 -44.29 -9.30
C LYS A 39 -23.39 -43.86 -7.87
N ARG A 40 -24.59 -43.32 -7.67
CA ARG A 40 -25.11 -42.94 -6.35
C ARG A 40 -25.54 -44.21 -5.62
N SER A 41 -25.11 -44.41 -4.39
CA SER A 41 -25.59 -45.53 -3.58
C SER A 41 -27.06 -45.30 -3.21
N LEU A 42 -27.87 -46.36 -3.18
CA LEU A 42 -29.28 -46.30 -2.79
C LEU A 42 -29.49 -45.55 -1.46
N PHE A 43 -28.61 -45.82 -0.50
CA PHE A 43 -28.62 -45.18 0.81
C PHE A 43 -27.21 -44.73 1.16
N THR A 44 -27.10 -43.49 1.64
CA THR A 44 -25.87 -42.93 2.19
C THR A 44 -26.20 -42.25 3.50
N LEU A 45 -25.51 -42.63 4.58
CA LEU A 45 -25.53 -41.92 5.85
C LEU A 45 -24.17 -41.26 6.05
N LYS A 46 -24.15 -39.96 6.29
CA LYS A 46 -22.98 -39.25 6.79
C LYS A 46 -23.34 -38.70 8.17
N ALA A 47 -22.46 -38.89 9.13
CA ALA A 47 -22.59 -38.30 10.44
C ALA A 47 -21.25 -37.68 10.82
N PHE A 48 -21.29 -36.43 11.26
CA PHE A 48 -20.16 -35.66 11.70
C PHE A 48 -20.41 -35.15 13.13
N THR A 49 -19.36 -35.16 13.95
CA THR A 49 -19.37 -34.48 15.25
C THR A 49 -17.98 -33.96 15.55
N GLY A 50 -17.89 -32.71 16.01
CA GLY A 50 -16.61 -32.09 16.32
C GLY A 50 -16.69 -30.60 16.55
N GLU A 51 -15.52 -29.99 16.54
CA GLU A 51 -15.30 -28.56 16.70
C GLU A 51 -15.22 -27.89 15.34
N ARG A 52 -15.98 -26.82 15.14
CA ARG A 52 -15.87 -25.93 14.00
C ARG A 52 -14.65 -25.03 14.18
N ARG A 53 -13.75 -25.05 13.18
CA ARG A 53 -12.48 -24.32 13.16
C ARG A 53 -12.46 -23.14 12.21
N SER A 54 -13.41 -23.04 11.27
CA SER A 54 -13.52 -21.87 10.39
C SER A 54 -14.94 -21.33 10.33
N GLN A 55 -15.03 -20.05 9.94
CA GLN A 55 -16.27 -19.32 9.71
C GLN A 55 -16.16 -18.60 8.37
N LYS A 56 -17.27 -18.57 7.65
CA LYS A 56 -17.40 -17.83 6.39
C LYS A 56 -17.84 -16.40 6.70
N THR A 57 -17.35 -15.45 5.93
CA THR A 57 -17.78 -14.05 5.99
C THR A 57 -17.97 -13.50 4.58
N TYR A 58 -18.65 -12.37 4.53
CA TYR A 58 -18.85 -11.58 3.33
C TYR A 58 -18.52 -10.13 3.64
N GLU A 59 -17.69 -9.56 2.79
CA GLU A 59 -17.34 -8.16 2.81
C GLU A 59 -17.62 -7.56 1.44
N HIS A 60 -17.95 -6.28 1.45
CA HIS A 60 -18.08 -5.51 0.22
C HIS A 60 -17.27 -4.23 0.34
N TYR A 61 -16.74 -3.80 -0.79
CA TYR A 61 -15.99 -2.56 -0.94
C TYR A 61 -16.50 -1.88 -2.21
N GLU A 62 -16.58 -0.57 -2.18
CA GLU A 62 -16.83 0.23 -3.38
C GLU A 62 -15.55 0.89 -3.82
N GLY A 63 -15.15 0.59 -5.05
CA GLY A 63 -14.05 1.24 -5.70
C GLY A 63 -12.67 0.72 -5.35
N ALA A 64 -11.71 1.41 -5.95
CA ALA A 64 -10.37 1.50 -5.40
C ALA A 64 -10.31 2.57 -4.29
N LEU A 65 -11.43 3.05 -3.77
CA LEU A 65 -11.46 4.13 -2.78
C LEU A 65 -11.93 3.56 -1.44
N ARG A 66 -11.31 3.97 -0.34
CA ARG A 66 -11.83 3.67 1.00
C ARG A 66 -12.16 4.96 1.70
N GLN A 67 -13.41 5.08 2.13
CA GLN A 67 -13.82 6.16 3.00
C GLN A 67 -13.29 5.94 4.41
N PHE A 68 -12.72 6.98 4.98
CA PHE A 68 -12.28 7.08 6.35
C PHE A 68 -13.07 8.21 6.99
N SER A 69 -13.51 7.98 8.23
CA SER A 69 -13.94 9.05 9.10
C SER A 69 -13.05 9.05 10.33
N VAL A 70 -12.42 10.20 10.59
CA VAL A 70 -11.53 10.39 11.73
C VAL A 70 -12.06 11.53 12.57
N SER A 71 -12.15 11.29 13.89
CA SER A 71 -12.45 12.32 14.87
C SER A 71 -11.18 12.63 15.65
N ILE A 72 -10.69 13.86 15.51
CA ILE A 72 -9.45 14.34 16.11
C ILE A 72 -9.82 15.44 17.10
N SER A 73 -9.29 15.36 18.31
CA SER A 73 -9.46 16.41 19.30
C SER A 73 -8.52 17.59 19.00
N ASP A 74 -8.96 18.83 19.22
CA ASP A 74 -8.14 20.03 19.09
C ASP A 74 -6.81 19.97 19.88
N ILE A 75 -6.75 19.30 21.02
CA ILE A 75 -5.51 19.09 21.80
C ILE A 75 -4.53 18.08 21.16
N ALA A 76 -4.95 17.36 20.10
CA ALA A 76 -4.19 16.31 19.41
C ALA A 76 -3.43 16.82 18.18
N TYR A 77 -3.16 18.13 18.11
CA TYR A 77 -2.24 18.68 17.11
C TYR A 77 -0.85 18.03 17.20
N ALA A 78 -0.07 18.13 16.13
CA ALA A 78 1.27 17.56 16.00
C ALA A 78 2.30 18.31 16.87
N ARG A 79 2.24 18.07 18.18
CA ARG A 79 3.10 18.69 19.22
C ARG A 79 4.58 18.54 18.88
N ASN A 80 5.30 19.66 18.90
CA ASN A 80 6.76 19.74 18.75
C ASN A 80 7.31 19.04 17.50
N GLN A 81 6.54 19.03 16.41
CA GLN A 81 6.99 18.53 15.11
C GLN A 81 7.11 19.61 14.06
N PHE A 82 6.22 20.60 14.09
CA PHE A 82 6.19 21.68 13.11
C PHE A 82 6.67 22.98 13.74
N TYR A 83 7.56 23.70 13.05
CA TYR A 83 8.15 24.93 13.55
C TYR A 83 8.28 25.97 12.45
N ALA A 84 7.90 27.21 12.75
CA ALA A 84 8.21 28.35 11.87
C ALA A 84 9.63 28.84 12.09
N ILE A 85 10.25 29.39 11.05
CA ILE A 85 11.55 30.05 11.15
C ILE A 85 11.35 31.48 11.68
N PRO A 86 11.91 31.85 12.85
CA PRO A 86 11.71 33.18 13.42
C PRO A 86 12.30 34.30 12.55
N GLY A 87 11.52 35.36 12.31
CA GLY A 87 11.98 36.59 11.66
C GLY A 87 12.15 36.51 10.14
N LEU A 88 11.66 35.43 9.53
CA LEU A 88 11.71 35.22 8.10
C LEU A 88 10.35 35.59 7.48
N SER A 89 10.31 36.55 6.56
CA SER A 89 9.07 36.94 5.90
C SER A 89 8.63 35.87 4.90
N ALA A 90 7.33 35.83 4.54
CA ALA A 90 6.83 34.91 3.52
C ALA A 90 7.48 35.10 2.13
N LEU A 91 8.09 36.27 1.89
CA LEU A 91 8.81 36.59 0.65
C LEU A 91 10.28 36.19 0.70
N ASP A 92 10.84 35.97 1.90
CA ASP A 92 12.22 35.55 2.04
C ASP A 92 12.35 34.07 1.70
N THR A 93 13.33 33.75 0.86
CA THR A 93 13.68 32.37 0.49
C THR A 93 15.00 31.99 1.19
N PRO A 94 14.93 31.35 2.36
CA PRO A 94 16.13 30.97 3.11
C PRO A 94 16.89 29.86 2.37
N GLU A 95 18.21 29.97 2.44
CA GLU A 95 19.21 29.13 1.80
C GLU A 95 20.07 28.44 2.88
N ASN A 96 20.89 27.44 2.56
CA ASN A 96 21.77 26.75 3.52
C ASN A 96 21.14 26.28 4.86
N ILE A 97 19.86 25.87 4.89
CA ILE A 97 19.21 25.59 6.18
C ILE A 97 19.85 24.38 6.86
N LYS A 98 20.47 24.63 8.02
CA LYS A 98 21.02 23.63 8.93
C LYS A 98 20.27 23.72 10.25
N ILE A 99 19.82 22.57 10.73
CA ILE A 99 19.09 22.47 12.00
C ILE A 99 19.93 21.68 12.99
N TYR A 100 20.04 22.22 14.18
CA TYR A 100 20.82 21.70 15.28
C TYR A 100 19.89 21.42 16.46
N VAL A 101 20.05 20.27 17.11
CA VAL A 101 19.27 19.90 18.29
C VAL A 101 20.21 19.52 19.42
N ASP A 102 20.03 20.16 20.57
CA ASP A 102 20.59 19.73 21.84
C ASP A 102 19.45 19.17 22.69
N ASP A 103 19.46 17.85 22.90
CA ASP A 103 18.43 17.16 23.69
C ASP A 103 18.71 17.16 25.20
N LEU A 104 19.81 17.78 25.62
CA LEU A 104 20.33 17.87 26.99
C LEU A 104 20.75 16.52 27.59
N VAL A 105 20.98 15.50 26.76
CA VAL A 105 21.35 14.15 27.19
C VAL A 105 22.76 13.78 26.75
N SER A 106 23.77 14.37 27.38
CA SER A 106 25.20 14.09 27.13
C SER A 106 25.61 12.60 26.98
N SER A 107 24.85 11.69 27.57
CA SER A 107 25.09 10.24 27.47
C SER A 107 24.82 9.62 26.09
N ASN A 108 24.05 10.29 25.22
CA ASN A 108 23.73 9.80 23.88
C ASN A 108 24.50 10.51 22.74
N ASN A 109 25.29 11.54 23.08
CA ASN A 109 26.10 12.29 22.12
C ASN A 109 26.93 11.35 21.24
N SER A 110 26.85 11.61 19.94
CA SER A 110 27.63 10.91 18.93
C SER A 110 28.97 11.62 18.69
N PRO A 111 29.93 10.99 17.98
CA PRO A 111 31.15 11.68 17.54
C PRO A 111 30.91 12.85 16.57
N ASN A 112 29.67 13.10 16.15
CA ASN A 112 29.29 14.25 15.32
C ASN A 112 28.54 15.34 16.11
N THR A 113 28.29 15.14 17.41
CA THR A 113 27.68 16.15 18.27
C THR A 113 28.67 17.28 18.55
N LEU A 114 28.25 18.51 18.34
CA LEU A 114 29.04 19.72 18.54
C LEU A 114 28.96 20.12 20.03
N THR A 115 29.96 19.74 20.84
CA THR A 115 29.89 19.85 22.31
C THR A 115 30.22 21.24 22.90
N THR A 116 30.69 22.18 22.07
CA THR A 116 31.16 23.51 22.51
C THR A 116 30.70 24.63 21.59
N GLU A 117 29.87 24.33 20.59
CA GLU A 117 29.43 25.32 19.60
C GLU A 117 28.41 26.28 20.23
N THR A 118 28.60 27.58 20.01
CA THR A 118 27.60 28.60 20.32
C THR A 118 26.81 28.92 19.05
N ILE A 119 25.53 28.53 19.00
CA ILE A 119 24.63 28.82 17.87
C ILE A 119 23.53 29.77 18.34
N ALA A 120 23.34 30.88 17.63
CA ALA A 120 22.39 31.94 18.00
C ALA A 120 22.57 32.45 19.45
N GLY A 121 23.82 32.43 19.95
CA GLY A 121 24.17 32.87 21.31
C GLY A 121 23.92 31.83 22.41
N VAL A 122 23.52 30.60 22.07
CA VAL A 122 23.35 29.49 23.03
C VAL A 122 24.47 28.47 22.84
N THR A 123 25.22 28.19 23.90
CA THR A 123 26.22 27.12 23.94
C THR A 123 25.56 25.82 24.41
N GLY A 124 25.70 24.75 23.63
CA GLY A 124 25.05 23.46 23.90
C GLY A 124 25.77 22.30 23.23
N GLU A 125 25.24 21.08 23.42
CA GLU A 125 25.71 19.85 22.78
C GLU A 125 24.83 19.53 21.56
N PHE A 126 25.12 20.17 20.43
CA PHE A 126 24.24 20.19 19.27
C PHE A 126 24.51 19.06 18.26
N ASP A 127 23.48 18.27 17.96
CA ASP A 127 23.45 17.34 16.83
C ASP A 127 22.91 18.02 15.55
N LEU A 128 23.67 17.94 14.46
CA LEU A 128 23.22 18.39 13.14
C LEU A 128 22.27 17.36 12.52
N LEU A 129 21.06 17.80 12.18
CA LEU A 129 20.04 16.97 11.56
C LEU A 129 20.19 16.91 10.04
N ALA A 130 19.83 15.76 9.45
CA ALA A 130 19.86 15.53 8.01
C ALA A 130 18.48 15.80 7.37
N VAL A 131 18.46 16.63 6.32
CA VAL A 131 17.27 16.88 5.49
C VAL A 131 16.74 15.56 4.91
N THR A 132 15.41 15.41 4.82
CA THR A 132 14.63 14.22 4.39
C THR A 132 14.69 13.00 5.29
N GLN A 133 15.71 12.88 6.13
CA GLN A 133 15.80 11.79 7.11
C GLN A 133 15.20 12.22 8.45
N ASP A 134 15.67 13.35 8.97
CA ASP A 134 15.34 13.82 10.32
C ASP A 134 14.32 14.97 10.27
N TYR A 135 14.26 15.71 9.16
CA TYR A 135 13.26 16.75 8.93
C TYR A 135 12.98 17.01 7.44
N TYR A 136 11.82 17.61 7.17
CA TYR A 136 11.43 18.20 5.91
C TYR A 136 11.35 19.72 6.06
N PHE A 137 11.75 20.46 5.02
CA PHE A 137 11.63 21.91 4.98
C PHE A 137 10.67 22.34 3.87
N TYR A 138 9.58 22.99 4.26
CA TYR A 138 8.56 23.53 3.36
C TYR A 138 8.87 25.00 3.08
N LYS A 139 9.60 25.25 1.98
CA LYS A 139 10.13 26.57 1.63
C LYS A 139 9.07 27.67 1.60
N LYS A 140 7.92 27.44 0.96
CA LYS A 140 6.84 28.45 0.84
C LYS A 140 6.27 28.88 2.19
N ALA A 141 6.10 27.93 3.09
CA ALA A 141 5.53 28.18 4.41
C ALA A 141 6.59 28.60 5.45
N ASN A 142 7.88 28.62 5.06
CA ASN A 142 9.00 28.81 5.98
C ASN A 142 8.88 27.92 7.22
N LEU A 143 8.54 26.66 6.97
CA LEU A 143 8.13 25.69 7.97
C LEU A 143 9.04 24.47 7.95
N ILE A 144 9.44 24.03 9.14
CA ILE A 144 10.19 22.80 9.35
C ILE A 144 9.23 21.76 9.93
N ARG A 145 9.27 20.53 9.40
CA ARG A 145 8.62 19.36 9.96
C ARG A 145 9.65 18.32 10.35
N PHE A 146 9.73 17.97 11.61
CA PHE A 146 10.56 16.86 12.08
C PHE A 146 9.88 15.51 11.82
N THR A 147 10.68 14.50 11.47
CA THR A 147 10.20 13.12 11.32
C THR A 147 10.03 12.41 12.66
N GLY A 148 10.78 12.85 13.68
CA GLY A 148 10.69 12.40 15.07
C GLY A 148 10.06 13.45 16.00
N PHE A 149 9.84 13.05 17.25
CA PHE A 149 9.41 13.95 18.33
C PHE A 149 10.62 14.37 19.16
N TYR A 150 10.77 15.67 19.39
CA TYR A 150 11.79 16.21 20.30
C TYR A 150 11.15 16.65 21.62
N ASN A 151 11.91 16.51 22.71
CA ASN A 151 11.46 16.95 24.03
C ASN A 151 11.21 18.46 24.01
N ALA A 152 10.17 18.94 24.70
CA ALA A 152 9.91 20.38 24.85
C ALA A 152 11.09 21.12 25.50
N ASN A 153 11.91 20.41 26.30
CA ASN A 153 13.10 20.97 26.92
C ASN A 153 14.33 21.01 26.00
N ALA A 154 14.27 20.40 24.81
CA ALA A 154 15.37 20.42 23.86
C ALA A 154 15.60 21.84 23.34
N THR A 155 16.86 22.18 23.07
CA THR A 155 17.22 23.41 22.38
C THR A 155 17.37 23.11 20.89
N ILE A 156 16.54 23.74 20.07
CA ILE A 156 16.56 23.61 18.61
C ILE A 156 17.04 24.94 18.04
N ALA A 157 18.20 24.91 17.38
CA ALA A 157 18.77 26.06 16.71
C ALA A 157 18.75 25.87 15.18
N ILE A 158 18.57 26.96 14.46
CA ILE A 158 18.61 26.99 13.00
C ILE A 158 19.65 28.00 12.54
N ARG A 159 20.45 27.59 11.54
CA ARG A 159 21.37 28.45 10.80
C ARG A 159 20.94 28.42 9.34
N TYR A 160 20.73 29.57 8.74
CA TYR A 160 20.36 29.70 7.32
C TYR A 160 20.95 30.97 6.72
N THR A 161 21.03 31.04 5.40
CA THR A 161 21.46 32.23 4.67
C THR A 161 20.25 32.91 4.05
N VAL A 162 20.09 34.21 4.23
CA VAL A 162 19.07 35.02 3.54
C VAL A 162 19.70 36.34 3.14
N ASN A 163 19.48 36.80 1.90
CA ASN A 163 20.09 38.02 1.36
C ASN A 163 21.64 38.06 1.53
N ASN A 164 22.31 36.93 1.31
CA ASN A 164 23.76 36.72 1.53
C ASN A 164 24.24 36.96 2.98
N GLN A 165 23.36 36.98 3.97
CA GLN A 165 23.70 37.06 5.38
C GLN A 165 23.36 35.75 6.08
N ILE A 166 24.32 35.22 6.84
CA ILE A 166 24.09 34.08 7.72
C ILE A 166 23.28 34.58 8.93
N VAL A 167 22.13 33.96 9.14
CA VAL A 167 21.23 34.23 10.25
C VAL A 167 21.13 32.97 11.10
N GLU A 168 21.35 33.15 12.40
CA GLU A 168 21.14 32.11 13.39
C GLU A 168 19.98 32.49 14.29
N LYS A 169 19.09 31.52 14.55
CA LYS A 169 17.96 31.70 15.45
C LYS A 169 17.77 30.47 16.32
N ILE A 170 17.22 30.71 17.50
CA ILE A 170 16.66 29.65 18.34
C ILE A 170 15.20 29.48 17.94
N VAL A 171 14.85 28.25 17.55
CA VAL A 171 13.51 27.82 17.16
C VAL A 171 12.78 27.26 18.38
N GLN A 172 13.52 26.61 19.28
CA GLN A 172 13.04 26.15 20.58
C GLN A 172 14.15 26.26 21.63
N GLN A 173 13.84 26.75 22.83
CA GLN A 173 14.72 26.67 23.99
C GLN A 173 13.87 26.58 25.26
N GLY A 174 13.75 25.37 25.82
CA GLY A 174 12.82 25.10 26.90
C GLY A 174 11.36 25.36 26.51
N GLU A 175 10.51 25.54 27.52
CA GLU A 175 9.07 25.77 27.32
C GLU A 175 8.71 27.23 26.98
N THR A 176 9.64 28.18 27.15
CA THR A 176 9.34 29.62 27.12
C THR A 176 9.59 30.29 25.77
N LEU A 177 10.49 29.76 24.95
CA LEU A 177 10.81 30.29 23.63
C LEU A 177 10.62 29.18 22.59
N THR A 178 9.47 29.17 21.93
CA THR A 178 9.19 28.20 20.86
C THR A 178 8.45 28.86 19.71
N THR A 179 8.87 28.57 18.48
CA THR A 179 8.11 28.84 17.26
C THR A 179 7.36 27.60 16.76
N ALA A 180 7.12 26.64 17.67
CA ALA A 180 6.29 25.49 17.40
C ALA A 180 4.91 25.93 16.90
N ARG A 181 4.49 25.31 15.82
CA ARG A 181 3.21 25.49 15.17
C ARG A 181 2.24 24.46 15.74
N LYS A 182 1.17 24.94 16.39
CA LYS A 182 0.20 24.10 17.12
C LYS A 182 -1.11 23.91 16.34
N ASN A 183 -1.02 24.05 15.03
CA ASN A 183 -2.11 24.14 14.08
C ASN A 183 -2.09 23.03 13.03
N PHE A 184 -1.26 21.99 13.19
CA PHE A 184 -1.14 20.85 12.27
C PHE A 184 -1.77 19.60 12.87
N TYR A 185 -2.56 18.86 12.08
CA TYR A 185 -3.30 17.68 12.51
C TYR A 185 -3.10 16.53 11.51
N TYR A 186 -2.80 15.34 12.02
CA TYR A 186 -2.67 14.15 11.20
C TYR A 186 -4.04 13.48 11.01
N LEU A 187 -4.42 13.29 9.76
CA LEU A 187 -5.65 12.60 9.37
C LEU A 187 -5.51 11.07 9.45
N ASN A 188 -4.29 10.55 9.62
CA ASN A 188 -3.93 9.11 9.63
C ASN A 188 -4.21 8.38 8.30
N ALA A 189 -4.08 9.11 7.19
CA ALA A 189 -4.22 8.56 5.85
C ALA A 189 -3.16 9.13 4.90
N GLN A 190 -3.02 8.52 3.73
CA GLN A 190 -2.18 8.98 2.65
C GLN A 190 -3.00 8.93 1.36
N LYS A 191 -2.64 9.77 0.38
CA LYS A 191 -3.31 9.85 -0.93
C LYS A 191 -4.82 10.05 -0.80
N ILE A 192 -5.16 11.04 0.03
CA ILE A 192 -6.53 11.50 0.16
C ILE A 192 -6.97 12.05 -1.20
N VAL A 193 -8.13 11.61 -1.67
CA VAL A 193 -8.73 12.14 -2.89
C VAL A 193 -9.25 13.55 -2.57
N PRO A 194 -8.75 14.62 -3.21
CA PRO A 194 -8.99 15.99 -2.76
C PRO A 194 -10.46 16.36 -2.53
N HIS A 195 -11.32 16.08 -3.51
CA HIS A 195 -12.76 16.39 -3.47
C HIS A 195 -13.57 15.55 -2.47
N SER A 196 -13.00 14.45 -1.98
CA SER A 196 -13.69 13.60 -0.99
C SER A 196 -13.55 14.14 0.43
N PHE A 197 -12.64 15.08 0.66
CA PHE A 197 -12.34 15.58 2.00
C PHE A 197 -13.40 16.57 2.47
N GLN A 198 -14.06 16.22 3.56
CA GLN A 198 -15.01 17.05 4.27
C GLN A 198 -14.53 17.21 5.71
N LEU A 199 -14.56 18.44 6.23
CA LEU A 199 -14.23 18.73 7.62
C LEU A 199 -15.41 19.39 8.32
N LYS A 200 -15.73 18.91 9.52
CA LYS A 200 -16.63 19.58 10.46
C LYS A 200 -15.90 19.84 11.77
N ILE A 201 -15.96 21.07 12.25
CA ILE A 201 -15.39 21.43 13.55
C ILE A 201 -16.55 21.57 14.54
N ARG A 202 -16.65 20.63 15.48
CA ARG A 202 -17.69 20.65 16.51
C ARG A 202 -17.12 21.05 17.86
N GLU A 203 -17.78 21.96 18.53
CA GLU A 203 -17.55 22.21 19.95
C GLU A 203 -17.91 20.98 20.80
N THR A 204 -17.33 20.87 21.99
CA THR A 204 -17.72 19.86 22.98
C THR A 204 -19.18 19.97 23.42
N SER A 205 -19.82 21.12 23.18
CA SER A 205 -21.26 21.35 23.35
C SER A 205 -22.11 20.64 22.28
N GLY A 206 -21.49 20.18 21.18
CA GLY A 206 -22.12 19.58 20.01
C GLY A 206 -22.43 20.55 18.88
N GLN A 207 -22.25 21.86 19.09
CA GLN A 207 -22.46 22.89 18.07
C GLN A 207 -21.37 22.82 16.99
N THR A 208 -21.75 22.91 15.71
CA THR A 208 -20.79 22.99 14.59
C THR A 208 -20.42 24.44 14.33
N SER A 209 -19.11 24.72 14.29
CA SER A 209 -18.53 26.01 13.95
C SER A 209 -18.26 26.08 12.44
N ALA A 210 -18.42 27.25 11.83
CA ALA A 210 -18.15 27.44 10.41
C ALA A 210 -16.63 27.43 10.13
N LEU A 211 -16.21 26.83 9.02
CA LEU A 211 -14.79 26.69 8.66
C LEU A 211 -14.11 28.05 8.47
N ALA A 212 -14.81 29.02 7.89
CA ALA A 212 -14.34 30.39 7.74
C ALA A 212 -13.97 31.07 9.08
N GLN A 213 -14.55 30.65 10.22
CA GLN A 213 -14.16 31.18 11.54
C GLN A 213 -12.72 30.82 11.93
N PHE A 214 -12.15 29.81 11.29
CA PHE A 214 -10.79 29.35 11.48
C PHE A 214 -9.88 29.67 10.28
N GLY A 215 -10.39 30.40 9.29
CA GLY A 215 -9.69 30.75 8.05
C GLY A 215 -9.40 29.55 7.13
N LEU A 216 -10.19 28.49 7.21
CA LEU A 216 -10.00 27.29 6.37
C LEU A 216 -10.79 27.33 5.05
N ASP A 217 -11.62 28.36 4.86
CA ASP A 217 -12.70 28.45 3.86
C ASP A 217 -12.82 29.93 3.49
N ASP A 218 -11.82 30.44 2.77
CA ASP A 218 -11.71 31.86 2.44
C ASP A 218 -12.68 32.27 1.32
N ASP A 219 -13.11 31.32 0.48
CA ASP A 219 -14.09 31.53 -0.59
C ASP A 219 -15.55 31.36 -0.15
N GLY A 220 -15.79 30.72 1.01
CA GLY A 220 -17.11 30.57 1.62
C GLY A 220 -17.95 29.45 1.01
N ASP A 221 -17.33 28.48 0.34
CA ASP A 221 -17.99 27.32 -0.25
C ASP A 221 -18.39 26.25 0.80
N GLY A 222 -17.89 26.39 2.04
CA GLY A 222 -18.17 25.48 3.14
C GLY A 222 -17.27 24.24 3.18
N MET A 223 -16.24 24.18 2.33
CA MET A 223 -15.19 23.17 2.29
C MET A 223 -13.88 23.74 2.85
N VAL A 224 -12.84 22.91 2.92
CA VAL A 224 -11.50 23.37 3.31
C VAL A 224 -10.71 23.68 2.05
N ASP A 225 -10.14 24.88 1.95
CA ASP A 225 -9.32 25.27 0.81
C ASP A 225 -8.14 24.30 0.65
N SER A 226 -7.84 23.94 -0.60
CA SER A 226 -6.84 22.92 -0.92
C SER A 226 -5.43 23.23 -0.39
N GLU A 227 -5.14 24.52 -0.16
CA GLU A 227 -3.87 24.98 0.40
C GLU A 227 -3.69 24.64 1.88
N TRP A 228 -4.75 24.31 2.61
CA TRP A 228 -4.72 23.96 4.03
C TRP A 228 -4.63 22.44 4.29
N ILE A 229 -4.49 21.63 3.24
CA ILE A 229 -4.42 20.17 3.33
C ILE A 229 -3.29 19.61 2.47
N ASP A 230 -2.41 18.82 3.08
CA ASP A 230 -1.48 17.94 2.38
C ASP A 230 -2.16 16.59 2.11
N TYR A 231 -2.80 16.47 0.94
CA TYR A 231 -3.55 15.26 0.55
C TYR A 231 -2.66 14.01 0.41
N GLU A 232 -1.39 14.16 0.05
CA GLU A 232 -0.48 13.02 -0.11
C GLU A 232 -0.13 12.43 1.25
N ASN A 233 0.15 13.27 2.24
CA ASN A 233 0.58 12.86 3.58
C ASN A 233 -0.55 12.82 4.62
N GLY A 234 -1.75 13.26 4.27
CA GLY A 234 -2.91 13.35 5.15
C GLY A 234 -2.67 14.29 6.33
N ILE A 235 -2.28 15.53 6.07
CA ILE A 235 -2.02 16.55 7.10
C ILE A 235 -2.95 17.73 6.85
N LEU A 236 -3.83 18.03 7.81
CA LEU A 236 -4.63 19.25 7.85
C LEU A 236 -3.86 20.32 8.62
N PHE A 237 -3.85 21.57 8.15
CA PHE A 237 -3.26 22.66 8.91
C PHE A 237 -4.04 23.96 8.82
N PHE A 238 -4.12 24.68 9.93
CA PHE A 238 -4.86 25.94 10.00
C PHE A 238 -3.95 27.14 9.68
N PRO A 239 -4.47 28.26 9.16
CA PRO A 239 -3.68 29.46 8.92
C PRO A 239 -3.09 30.06 10.19
N GLU A 240 -3.90 30.18 11.24
CA GLU A 240 -3.46 30.69 12.54
C GLU A 240 -2.56 29.67 13.25
N SER A 241 -1.51 30.11 13.95
CA SER A 241 -0.60 29.21 14.69
C SER A 241 -1.26 28.48 15.86
N GLU A 242 -2.31 29.09 16.40
CA GLU A 242 -3.06 28.66 17.58
C GLU A 242 -4.55 28.92 17.34
N PRO A 243 -5.20 28.21 16.40
CA PRO A 243 -6.57 28.50 15.92
C PRO A 243 -7.68 28.24 16.97
N PHE A 244 -7.32 27.90 18.21
CA PHE A 244 -8.25 27.49 19.26
C PHE A 244 -7.98 28.29 20.55
N PRO A 245 -8.90 28.30 21.52
CA PRO A 245 -8.69 29.00 22.79
C PRO A 245 -7.40 28.55 23.49
N ALA A 246 -6.71 29.48 24.15
CA ALA A 246 -5.41 29.23 24.78
C ALA A 246 -5.36 28.01 25.74
N MET A 247 -6.50 27.65 26.35
CA MET A 247 -6.65 26.47 27.22
C MET A 247 -6.37 25.13 26.51
N VAL A 248 -6.48 25.07 25.18
CA VAL A 248 -6.10 23.89 24.36
C VAL A 248 -4.59 23.67 24.38
N TYR A 249 -3.82 24.75 24.54
CA TYR A 249 -2.36 24.75 24.44
C TYR A 249 -1.65 24.78 25.79
N ASP A 250 -2.39 24.70 26.90
CA ASP A 250 -1.84 24.65 28.25
C ASP A 250 -1.08 23.33 28.48
N SER A 251 0.22 23.43 28.77
CA SER A 251 1.08 22.26 29.00
C SER A 251 0.73 21.51 30.29
N GLU A 252 0.16 22.18 31.29
CA GLU A 252 -0.16 21.59 32.60
C GLU A 252 -1.60 21.06 32.70
N GLY A 253 -2.45 21.40 31.73
CA GLY A 253 -3.89 21.13 31.84
C GLY A 253 -4.69 21.25 30.55
N ALA A 254 -4.11 20.99 29.38
CA ALA A 254 -4.79 21.07 28.08
C ALA A 254 -6.21 20.48 28.11
N GLN A 255 -7.20 21.34 27.87
CA GLN A 255 -8.60 20.94 27.78
C GLN A 255 -9.05 20.98 26.32
N SER A 256 -9.76 19.95 25.89
CA SER A 256 -10.36 19.92 24.56
C SER A 256 -11.67 20.69 24.54
N PHE A 257 -11.82 21.60 23.58
CA PHE A 257 -13.04 22.37 23.34
C PHE A 257 -13.67 22.02 22.00
N TYR A 258 -12.87 21.53 21.04
CA TYR A 258 -13.31 21.19 19.69
C TYR A 258 -12.91 19.76 19.29
N LYS A 259 -13.74 19.18 18.43
CA LYS A 259 -13.50 17.94 17.69
C LYS A 259 -13.55 18.23 16.20
N LEU A 260 -12.48 17.85 15.52
CA LEU A 260 -12.34 17.84 14.08
C LEU A 260 -12.87 16.51 13.57
N GLU A 261 -14.02 16.53 12.91
CA GLU A 261 -14.60 15.36 12.24
C GLU A 261 -14.27 15.46 10.75
N ALA A 262 -13.24 14.74 10.31
CA ALA A 262 -12.87 14.67 8.91
C ALA A 262 -13.41 13.37 8.29
N SER A 263 -14.01 13.48 7.10
CA SER A 263 -14.41 12.36 6.26
C SER A 263 -13.70 12.49 4.93
N TYR A 264 -13.06 11.44 4.43
CA TYR A 264 -12.34 11.48 3.16
C TYR A 264 -12.15 10.08 2.57
N GLN A 265 -11.79 10.01 1.30
CA GLN A 265 -11.50 8.77 0.57
C GLN A 265 -10.02 8.67 0.21
N THR A 266 -9.45 7.46 0.16
CA THR A 266 -8.07 7.22 -0.30
C THR A 266 -8.01 6.15 -1.37
N GLU A 267 -7.08 6.25 -2.33
CA GLU A 267 -6.83 5.20 -3.32
C GLU A 267 -6.16 3.93 -2.73
N LEU A 268 -6.92 2.84 -2.65
CA LEU A 268 -6.48 1.49 -2.33
C LEU A 268 -6.08 0.70 -3.59
N SER A 269 -4.81 0.32 -3.64
CA SER A 269 -4.36 -0.85 -4.44
C SER A 269 -4.51 -2.17 -3.66
N LEU A 270 -4.85 -2.04 -2.38
CA LEU A 270 -4.77 -3.08 -1.37
C LEU A 270 -6.02 -3.01 -0.50
N ILE A 271 -6.78 -4.10 -0.47
CA ILE A 271 -7.92 -4.28 0.43
C ILE A 271 -7.45 -5.10 1.62
N GLN A 272 -7.61 -4.53 2.81
CA GLN A 272 -7.35 -5.22 4.06
C GLN A 272 -8.68 -5.78 4.56
N LEU A 273 -8.83 -7.09 4.51
CA LEU A 273 -10.02 -7.79 5.01
C LEU A 273 -10.09 -7.71 6.54
N GLU A 274 -11.30 -7.86 7.08
CA GLU A 274 -11.57 -7.77 8.52
C GLU A 274 -10.85 -8.87 9.31
N HIS A 275 -10.73 -10.07 8.71
CA HIS A 275 -10.11 -11.21 9.36
C HIS A 275 -8.76 -11.62 8.75
N ASN A 276 -7.91 -12.17 9.62
CA ASN A 276 -6.63 -12.78 9.29
C ASN A 276 -6.75 -14.32 9.28
N ASN A 277 -5.69 -15.03 8.91
CA ASN A 277 -5.66 -16.50 8.88
C ASN A 277 -6.82 -17.12 8.09
N LEU A 278 -6.90 -16.72 6.82
CA LEU A 278 -7.91 -17.16 5.88
C LEU A 278 -7.68 -18.61 5.44
N VAL A 279 -8.77 -19.32 5.16
CA VAL A 279 -8.70 -20.66 4.59
C VAL A 279 -8.43 -20.53 3.09
N ARG A 280 -7.31 -21.09 2.63
CA ARG A 280 -6.87 -20.95 1.24
C ARG A 280 -7.87 -21.53 0.23
N GLY A 281 -8.16 -20.77 -0.83
CA GLY A 281 -8.99 -21.18 -1.96
C GLY A 281 -10.50 -21.11 -1.69
N THR A 282 -10.90 -20.52 -0.57
CA THR A 282 -12.31 -20.33 -0.19
C THR A 282 -12.87 -19.01 -0.67
N GLU A 283 -11.97 -18.09 -1.06
CA GLU A 283 -12.32 -16.76 -1.50
C GLU A 283 -13.07 -16.80 -2.84
N THR A 284 -14.14 -16.01 -2.93
CA THR A 284 -14.81 -15.66 -4.16
C THR A 284 -14.88 -14.14 -4.21
N VAL A 285 -14.10 -13.56 -5.12
CA VAL A 285 -14.10 -12.13 -5.39
C VAL A 285 -14.96 -11.89 -6.62
N LYS A 286 -15.91 -10.96 -6.54
CA LYS A 286 -16.68 -10.47 -7.69
C LYS A 286 -16.40 -8.98 -7.89
N LEU A 287 -16.24 -8.57 -9.13
CA LEU A 287 -16.08 -7.18 -9.57
C LEU A 287 -17.29 -6.83 -10.43
N ASP A 288 -18.11 -5.89 -9.97
CA ASP A 288 -19.40 -5.54 -10.58
C ASP A 288 -20.30 -6.78 -10.77
N GLY A 289 -20.25 -7.70 -9.80
CA GLY A 289 -20.91 -9.00 -9.79
C GLY A 289 -20.32 -10.07 -10.73
N VAL A 290 -19.28 -9.75 -11.50
CA VAL A 290 -18.55 -10.72 -12.32
C VAL A 290 -17.44 -11.36 -11.50
N LYS A 291 -17.42 -12.69 -11.38
CA LYS A 291 -16.38 -13.41 -10.62
C LYS A 291 -14.98 -13.12 -11.20
N ALA A 292 -14.09 -12.60 -10.36
CA ALA A 292 -12.69 -12.39 -10.67
C ALA A 292 -11.88 -13.68 -10.43
N GLU A 293 -10.91 -13.93 -11.28
CA GLU A 293 -10.03 -15.11 -11.18
C GLU A 293 -8.83 -14.83 -10.28
N GLY A 294 -8.68 -15.61 -9.21
CA GLY A 294 -7.49 -15.55 -8.34
C GLY A 294 -6.20 -15.84 -9.12
N GLY A 295 -5.11 -15.15 -8.76
CA GLY A 295 -3.80 -15.21 -9.42
C GLY A 295 -3.71 -14.43 -10.73
N SER A 296 -4.82 -14.24 -11.45
CA SER A 296 -4.86 -13.49 -12.71
C SER A 296 -5.39 -12.07 -12.51
N ALA A 297 -6.42 -11.88 -11.69
CA ALA A 297 -7.05 -10.59 -11.39
C ALA A 297 -6.56 -10.01 -10.06
N TYR A 298 -6.44 -10.86 -9.04
CA TYR A 298 -6.01 -10.48 -7.70
C TYR A 298 -5.13 -11.56 -7.07
N VAL A 299 -4.37 -11.19 -6.04
CA VAL A 299 -3.65 -12.10 -5.16
C VAL A 299 -4.11 -11.80 -3.73
N LEU A 300 -4.38 -12.85 -2.97
CA LEU A 300 -4.78 -12.76 -1.56
C LEU A 300 -3.68 -13.37 -0.69
N ASP A 301 -3.16 -12.58 0.25
CA ASP A 301 -2.37 -13.11 1.35
C ASP A 301 -3.30 -13.61 2.45
N TYR A 302 -3.39 -14.93 2.54
CA TYR A 302 -4.25 -15.61 3.49
C TYR A 302 -3.80 -15.44 4.95
N THR A 303 -2.57 -15.00 5.22
CA THR A 303 -2.07 -14.87 6.58
C THR A 303 -2.65 -13.64 7.26
N ASN A 304 -2.59 -12.51 6.54
CA ASN A 304 -2.96 -11.19 7.05
C ASN A 304 -4.22 -10.63 6.38
N GLY A 305 -4.95 -11.40 5.57
CA GLY A 305 -6.18 -10.95 4.93
C GLY A 305 -5.97 -9.81 3.92
N THR A 306 -4.79 -9.71 3.31
CA THR A 306 -4.48 -8.62 2.36
C THR A 306 -4.77 -9.05 0.93
N LEU A 307 -5.75 -8.43 0.27
CA LEU A 307 -6.07 -8.63 -1.15
C LEU A 307 -5.47 -7.51 -2.01
N VAL A 308 -4.73 -7.87 -3.06
CA VAL A 308 -4.09 -6.95 -4.01
C VAL A 308 -4.55 -7.26 -5.43
N PHE A 309 -5.05 -6.26 -6.15
CA PHE A 309 -5.37 -6.43 -7.57
C PHE A 309 -4.10 -6.36 -8.42
N VAL A 310 -3.82 -7.44 -9.16
CA VAL A 310 -2.59 -7.57 -9.96
C VAL A 310 -2.73 -6.89 -11.32
N LYS A 311 -3.97 -6.84 -11.84
CA LYS A 311 -4.27 -6.19 -13.11
C LYS A 311 -4.67 -4.75 -12.86
N ASP A 312 -3.77 -3.85 -13.27
CA ASP A 312 -4.05 -2.43 -13.37
C ASP A 312 -5.35 -2.14 -14.12
N GLY A 313 -6.20 -1.30 -13.52
CA GLY A 313 -7.47 -0.90 -14.11
C GLY A 313 -8.54 -1.99 -14.08
N ILE A 314 -8.35 -3.13 -13.40
CA ILE A 314 -9.47 -4.05 -13.19
C ILE A 314 -10.50 -3.48 -12.23
N VAL A 315 -10.02 -2.72 -11.24
CA VAL A 315 -10.80 -1.92 -10.30
C VAL A 315 -10.68 -0.44 -10.68
N THR A 316 -11.81 0.23 -10.73
CA THR A 316 -11.99 1.68 -10.87
C THR A 316 -12.51 2.25 -9.55
N PRO A 317 -12.50 3.58 -9.33
CA PRO A 317 -13.14 4.21 -8.17
C PRO A 317 -14.61 3.79 -7.94
N GLU A 318 -15.30 3.36 -8.99
CA GLU A 318 -16.72 2.94 -8.92
C GLU A 318 -16.94 1.42 -8.89
N THR A 319 -15.88 0.62 -9.03
CA THR A 319 -16.03 -0.84 -9.15
C THR A 319 -16.55 -1.42 -7.85
N ARG A 320 -17.69 -2.11 -7.89
CA ARG A 320 -18.20 -2.82 -6.73
C ARG A 320 -17.43 -4.12 -6.53
N ILE A 321 -16.86 -4.31 -5.35
CA ILE A 321 -16.03 -5.47 -5.01
C ILE A 321 -16.74 -6.25 -3.91
N GLU A 322 -17.12 -7.49 -4.21
CA GLU A 322 -17.72 -8.40 -3.24
C GLU A 322 -16.74 -9.52 -2.96
N ILE A 323 -16.45 -9.78 -1.68
CA ILE A 323 -15.47 -10.77 -1.27
C ILE A 323 -16.14 -11.68 -0.25
N GLU A 324 -16.35 -12.92 -0.64
CA GLU A 324 -16.82 -13.98 0.24
C GLU A 324 -15.63 -14.91 0.54
N TYR A 325 -15.32 -15.18 1.80
CA TYR A 325 -14.17 -16.00 2.17
C TYR A 325 -14.35 -16.69 3.53
N GLU A 326 -13.51 -17.67 3.86
CA GLU A 326 -13.47 -18.30 5.19
C GLU A 326 -12.20 -17.94 5.95
N TYR A 327 -12.29 -17.83 7.28
CA TYR A 327 -11.18 -17.61 8.20
C TYR A 327 -11.18 -18.59 9.36
N TYR A 328 -10.01 -18.87 9.92
CA TYR A 328 -9.88 -19.74 11.10
C TYR A 328 -10.24 -18.99 12.38
N LEU A 329 -11.03 -19.64 13.25
CA LEU A 329 -11.39 -19.12 14.56
C LEU A 329 -10.22 -19.34 15.53
N SER A 330 -9.79 -18.30 16.26
CA SER A 330 -8.61 -18.41 17.14
C SER A 330 -8.90 -19.12 18.45
N ASP A 331 -10.08 -18.92 19.07
CA ASP A 331 -10.36 -19.44 20.43
C ASP A 331 -11.84 -19.81 20.71
N ASN A 332 -12.74 -19.70 19.73
CA ASN A 332 -14.17 -19.98 19.93
C ASN A 332 -14.51 -21.44 19.66
N TYR A 333 -14.68 -22.21 20.74
CA TYR A 333 -15.17 -23.59 20.70
C TYR A 333 -16.65 -23.62 20.28
N SER A 334 -16.91 -23.66 18.97
CA SER A 334 -18.25 -23.96 18.46
C SER A 334 -18.35 -25.44 18.13
N GLN A 335 -19.19 -26.17 18.87
CA GLN A 335 -19.50 -27.55 18.55
C GLN A 335 -20.46 -27.59 17.36
N LEU A 336 -20.24 -28.54 16.45
CA LEU A 336 -21.12 -28.80 15.33
C LEU A 336 -21.30 -30.31 15.18
N HIS A 337 -22.56 -30.72 15.17
CA HIS A 337 -23.03 -32.06 14.92
C HIS A 337 -23.89 -32.03 13.65
N ASP A 338 -23.58 -32.89 12.69
CA ASP A 338 -24.33 -33.01 11.45
C ASP A 338 -24.65 -34.49 11.20
N VAL A 339 -25.90 -34.82 10.91
CA VAL A 339 -26.31 -36.14 10.44
C VAL A 339 -27.10 -35.97 9.14
N SER A 340 -26.51 -36.36 8.02
CA SER A 340 -27.16 -36.37 6.71
C SER A 340 -27.47 -37.78 6.21
N VAL A 341 -28.74 -37.99 5.87
CA VAL A 341 -29.26 -39.19 5.23
C VAL A 341 -29.61 -38.83 3.78
N ASN A 342 -29.00 -39.52 2.82
CA ASN A 342 -29.31 -39.41 1.40
C ASN A 342 -29.86 -40.75 0.88
N TYR A 343 -31.07 -40.71 0.32
CA TYR A 343 -31.76 -41.81 -0.31
C TYR A 343 -31.92 -41.56 -1.80
N SER A 344 -31.29 -42.40 -2.63
CA SER A 344 -31.28 -42.29 -4.10
C SER A 344 -31.91 -43.53 -4.75
N PRO A 345 -33.25 -43.65 -4.79
CA PRO A 345 -33.94 -44.82 -5.35
C PRO A 345 -33.72 -45.00 -6.85
N SER A 346 -33.29 -43.95 -7.56
CA SER A 346 -32.96 -44.01 -8.99
C SER A 346 -31.94 -42.94 -9.37
N ASP A 347 -31.42 -42.98 -10.59
CA ASP A 347 -30.59 -41.90 -11.15
C ASP A 347 -31.31 -40.54 -11.26
N ASN A 348 -32.65 -40.56 -11.19
CA ASN A 348 -33.51 -39.41 -11.48
C ASN A 348 -34.08 -38.76 -10.21
N ILE A 349 -33.94 -39.40 -9.04
CA ILE A 349 -34.48 -38.88 -7.79
C ILE A 349 -33.49 -39.17 -6.68
N SER A 350 -33.11 -38.14 -5.91
CA SER A 350 -32.44 -38.29 -4.63
C SER A 350 -33.06 -37.37 -3.59
N VAL A 351 -33.36 -37.91 -2.42
CA VAL A 351 -33.85 -37.17 -1.26
C VAL A 351 -32.73 -37.13 -0.25
N GLN A 352 -32.40 -35.94 0.24
CA GLN A 352 -31.44 -35.81 1.33
C GLN A 352 -32.04 -34.98 2.45
N THR A 353 -31.88 -35.50 3.67
CA THR A 353 -32.31 -34.87 4.92
C THR A 353 -31.10 -34.77 5.83
N GLU A 354 -30.94 -33.63 6.48
CA GLU A 354 -29.80 -33.26 7.31
C GLU A 354 -30.28 -32.71 8.64
N LEU A 355 -29.73 -33.21 9.73
CA LEU A 355 -29.94 -32.72 11.09
C LEU A 355 -28.66 -32.03 11.54
N VAL A 356 -28.70 -30.71 11.68
CA VAL A 356 -27.55 -29.90 12.09
C VAL A 356 -27.81 -29.32 13.46
N ASN A 357 -26.92 -29.57 14.41
CA ASN A 357 -26.90 -28.90 15.70
C ASN A 357 -25.57 -28.18 15.86
N PHE A 358 -25.62 -26.89 16.17
CA PHE A 358 -24.41 -26.11 16.40
C PHE A 358 -24.60 -25.06 17.50
N THR A 359 -23.48 -24.71 18.13
CA THR A 359 -23.43 -23.64 19.13
C THR A 359 -23.01 -22.33 18.47
N ASN A 360 -23.83 -21.29 18.63
CA ASN A 360 -23.55 -19.93 18.16
C ASN A 360 -22.52 -19.22 19.04
N GLU A 361 -22.09 -18.03 18.61
CA GLU A 361 -21.19 -17.15 19.38
C GLU A 361 -21.76 -16.73 20.75
N ASN A 362 -23.09 -16.74 20.91
CA ASN A 362 -23.80 -16.42 22.16
C ASN A 362 -24.06 -17.66 23.04
N ASP A 363 -23.34 -18.76 22.81
CA ASP A 363 -23.53 -20.06 23.47
C ASP A 363 -24.93 -20.69 23.30
N SER A 364 -25.79 -20.13 22.44
CA SER A 364 -27.09 -20.72 22.11
C SER A 364 -26.91 -21.86 21.13
N THR A 365 -27.62 -22.97 21.36
CA THR A 365 -27.66 -24.09 20.41
C THR A 365 -28.79 -23.90 19.42
N THR A 366 -28.49 -24.05 18.13
CA THR A 366 -29.48 -24.05 17.05
C THR A 366 -29.61 -25.45 16.48
N ASN A 367 -30.84 -25.92 16.30
CA ASN A 367 -31.16 -27.22 15.71
C ASN A 367 -31.91 -27.02 14.40
N LEU A 368 -31.29 -27.44 13.29
CA LEU A 368 -31.85 -27.36 11.95
C LEU A 368 -32.16 -28.75 11.41
N LEU A 369 -33.35 -28.90 10.84
CA LEU A 369 -33.71 -30.01 9.97
C LEU A 369 -33.81 -29.49 8.54
N LYS A 370 -32.82 -29.78 7.71
CA LYS A 370 -32.79 -29.42 6.29
C LYS A 370 -33.26 -30.62 5.48
N THR A 371 -34.13 -30.41 4.50
CA THR A 371 -34.53 -31.47 3.56
C THR A 371 -34.57 -30.92 2.16
N HIS A 372 -34.01 -31.65 1.20
CA HIS A 372 -34.13 -31.32 -0.21
C HIS A 372 -34.33 -32.56 -1.06
N VAL A 373 -34.94 -32.36 -2.23
CA VAL A 373 -35.22 -33.41 -3.20
C VAL A 373 -34.65 -32.99 -4.53
N GLU A 374 -33.64 -33.69 -5.03
CA GLU A 374 -33.18 -33.54 -6.41
C GLU A 374 -34.01 -34.44 -7.32
N MET A 375 -34.74 -33.84 -8.26
CA MET A 375 -35.44 -34.53 -9.33
C MET A 375 -34.75 -34.22 -10.65
N ARG A 376 -34.37 -35.24 -11.40
CA ARG A 376 -33.70 -35.12 -12.68
C ARG A 376 -34.41 -35.93 -13.75
N LYS A 377 -34.63 -35.34 -14.91
CA LYS A 377 -35.25 -36.02 -16.04
C LYS A 377 -34.63 -35.56 -17.35
N LYS A 378 -34.23 -36.53 -18.17
CA LYS A 378 -33.84 -36.27 -19.56
C LYS A 378 -35.10 -36.22 -20.43
N VAL A 379 -35.37 -35.09 -21.08
CA VAL A 379 -36.50 -34.88 -22.00
C VAL A 379 -35.91 -34.51 -23.37
N GLY A 380 -35.81 -35.48 -24.27
CA GLY A 380 -35.07 -35.31 -25.52
C GLY A 380 -33.58 -35.06 -25.24
N ASP A 381 -33.06 -33.94 -25.77
CA ASP A 381 -31.67 -33.51 -25.56
C ASP A 381 -31.47 -32.66 -24.29
N PHE A 382 -32.55 -32.33 -23.59
CA PHE A 382 -32.48 -31.54 -22.36
C PHE A 382 -32.38 -32.45 -21.14
N ASP A 383 -31.50 -32.09 -20.24
CA ASP A 383 -31.35 -32.63 -18.90
C ASP A 383 -31.89 -31.58 -17.92
N VAL A 384 -33.06 -31.87 -17.34
CA VAL A 384 -33.75 -30.99 -16.40
C VAL A 384 -33.49 -31.51 -15.00
N LYS A 385 -32.99 -30.65 -14.11
CA LYS A 385 -32.79 -30.88 -12.68
C LYS A 385 -33.63 -29.85 -11.92
N VAL A 386 -34.38 -30.28 -10.91
CA VAL A 386 -35.11 -29.41 -9.98
C VAL A 386 -34.79 -29.85 -8.56
N THR A 387 -34.46 -28.90 -7.69
CA THR A 387 -34.03 -29.14 -6.31
C THR A 387 -34.81 -28.22 -5.34
N PRO A 388 -36.07 -28.53 -5.00
CA PRO A 388 -36.70 -27.90 -3.84
C PRO A 388 -35.97 -28.28 -2.56
N GLY A 389 -35.84 -27.33 -1.65
CA GLY A 389 -35.31 -27.52 -0.30
C GLY A 389 -36.04 -26.66 0.72
N ALA A 390 -36.11 -27.14 1.95
CA ALA A 390 -36.68 -26.42 3.07
C ALA A 390 -35.90 -26.72 4.35
N THR A 391 -35.85 -25.74 5.25
CA THR A 391 -35.20 -25.83 6.55
C THR A 391 -36.20 -25.49 7.65
N TYR A 392 -36.33 -26.41 8.60
CA TYR A 392 -37.07 -26.23 9.84
C TYR A 392 -36.09 -25.95 10.98
N GLN A 393 -36.37 -24.94 11.79
CA GLN A 393 -35.57 -24.58 12.97
C GLN A 393 -36.38 -24.89 14.22
N ALA A 394 -35.86 -25.78 15.07
CA ALA A 394 -36.63 -26.32 16.18
C ALA A 394 -36.97 -25.25 17.24
N GLU A 395 -36.07 -24.29 17.44
CA GLU A 395 -36.22 -23.20 18.41
C GLU A 395 -37.39 -22.27 18.06
N GLU A 396 -37.62 -22.04 16.77
CA GLU A 396 -38.69 -21.19 16.25
C GLU A 396 -39.99 -21.97 16.02
N ASN A 397 -39.91 -23.31 16.06
CA ASN A 397 -41.00 -24.22 15.71
C ASN A 397 -41.64 -23.88 14.34
N ASP A 398 -40.81 -23.49 13.37
CA ASP A 398 -41.27 -22.98 12.08
C ASP A 398 -40.28 -23.32 10.94
N LEU A 399 -40.78 -23.29 9.71
CA LEU A 399 -39.96 -23.30 8.50
C LEU A 399 -39.33 -21.91 8.35
N THR A 400 -38.02 -21.84 8.58
CA THR A 400 -37.26 -20.58 8.60
C THR A 400 -36.54 -20.28 7.29
N ALA A 401 -36.36 -21.28 6.42
CA ALA A 401 -35.83 -21.05 5.08
C ALA A 401 -36.39 -22.04 4.05
N TYR A 402 -36.54 -21.60 2.80
CA TYR A 402 -36.88 -22.47 1.68
C TYR A 402 -36.16 -22.03 0.40
N GLN A 403 -35.93 -22.97 -0.49
CA GLN A 403 -35.28 -22.70 -1.75
C GLN A 403 -35.76 -23.62 -2.87
N MET A 404 -35.55 -23.16 -4.09
CA MET A 404 -35.85 -23.91 -5.28
C MET A 404 -34.78 -23.63 -6.32
N GLU A 405 -34.04 -24.67 -6.72
CA GLU A 405 -33.11 -24.61 -7.84
C GLU A 405 -33.71 -25.35 -9.04
N GLY A 406 -33.69 -24.77 -10.23
CA GLY A 406 -34.01 -25.42 -11.49
C GLY A 406 -32.86 -25.26 -12.47
N VAL A 407 -32.36 -26.35 -13.04
CA VAL A 407 -31.34 -26.35 -14.08
C VAL A 407 -31.88 -27.08 -15.30
N VAL A 408 -31.94 -26.41 -16.44
CA VAL A 408 -32.25 -27.01 -17.74
C VAL A 408 -31.00 -26.91 -18.60
N SER A 409 -30.45 -28.04 -19.01
CA SER A 409 -29.21 -28.06 -19.80
C SER A 409 -29.31 -28.97 -21.01
N SER A 410 -28.82 -28.52 -22.16
CA SER A 410 -28.61 -29.31 -23.37
C SER A 410 -27.17 -29.11 -23.85
N SER A 411 -26.86 -29.60 -25.05
CA SER A 411 -25.57 -29.35 -25.69
C SER A 411 -25.36 -27.88 -26.10
N ARG A 412 -26.42 -27.06 -26.16
CA ARG A 412 -26.35 -25.66 -26.62
C ARG A 412 -26.91 -24.65 -25.64
N ILE A 413 -27.81 -25.06 -24.75
CA ILE A 413 -28.50 -24.14 -23.85
C ILE A 413 -28.30 -24.63 -22.43
N ARG A 414 -27.95 -23.73 -21.53
CA ARG A 414 -27.99 -23.95 -20.09
C ARG A 414 -28.77 -22.82 -19.47
N PHE A 415 -29.80 -23.14 -18.72
CA PHE A 415 -30.56 -22.21 -17.92
C PHE A 415 -30.54 -22.72 -16.49
N GLN A 416 -30.30 -21.83 -15.55
CA GLN A 416 -30.32 -22.07 -14.12
C GLN A 416 -31.17 -20.98 -13.47
N SER A 417 -32.05 -21.38 -12.57
CA SER A 417 -32.82 -20.49 -11.72
C SER A 417 -32.67 -20.98 -10.29
N LYS A 418 -32.42 -20.07 -9.37
CA LYS A 418 -32.26 -20.37 -7.95
C LYS A 418 -33.02 -19.31 -7.17
N TYR A 419 -34.03 -19.72 -6.41
CA TYR A 419 -34.76 -18.86 -5.49
C TYR A 419 -34.44 -19.31 -4.07
N GLN A 420 -34.14 -18.37 -3.18
CA GLN A 420 -33.93 -18.60 -1.77
C GLN A 420 -34.71 -17.57 -0.96
N ASN A 421 -35.31 -18.00 0.14
CA ASN A 421 -36.03 -17.13 1.05
C ASN A 421 -35.71 -17.54 2.50
N TYR A 422 -35.44 -16.56 3.33
CA TYR A 422 -35.02 -16.70 4.72
C TYR A 422 -35.92 -15.81 5.59
N LYS A 423 -36.33 -16.32 6.75
CA LYS A 423 -36.95 -15.50 7.80
C LYS A 423 -35.86 -14.76 8.60
N GLN A 424 -36.23 -13.66 9.24
CA GLN A 424 -35.29 -12.82 10.00
C GLN A 424 -34.64 -13.59 11.16
N ASN A 425 -35.38 -14.51 11.79
CA ASN A 425 -34.92 -15.38 12.87
C ASN A 425 -34.20 -16.65 12.38
N TYR A 426 -33.98 -16.80 11.06
CA TYR A 426 -33.23 -17.93 10.51
C TYR A 426 -31.78 -17.88 11.00
N GLN A 427 -31.35 -18.97 11.63
CA GLN A 427 -29.97 -19.16 12.06
C GLN A 427 -29.32 -20.29 11.26
N ASN A 428 -28.05 -20.11 10.89
CA ASN A 428 -27.23 -21.14 10.23
C ASN A 428 -25.77 -20.91 10.60
N ILE A 429 -24.89 -21.87 10.28
CA ILE A 429 -23.44 -21.77 10.53
C ILE A 429 -22.87 -20.49 9.90
N TYR A 430 -23.43 -20.08 8.77
CA TYR A 430 -23.20 -18.81 8.10
C TYR A 430 -24.54 -18.21 7.68
N LEU A 431 -24.75 -16.93 8.01
CA LEU A 431 -25.89 -16.17 7.53
C LEU A 431 -25.53 -15.55 6.18
N ALA A 432 -26.34 -15.82 5.16
CA ALA A 432 -26.16 -15.21 3.86
C ALA A 432 -26.27 -13.68 3.99
N LYS A 433 -25.21 -12.97 3.59
CA LYS A 433 -25.17 -11.51 3.54
C LYS A 433 -25.04 -11.04 2.08
N SER A 434 -25.49 -9.83 1.84
CA SER A 434 -25.34 -9.07 0.60
C SER A 434 -24.77 -7.68 0.90
N VAL A 435 -24.61 -6.84 -0.12
CA VAL A 435 -24.17 -5.44 0.05
C VAL A 435 -25.11 -4.67 0.98
N VAL A 436 -26.41 -4.98 0.96
CA VAL A 436 -27.43 -4.25 1.73
C VAL A 436 -27.81 -4.91 3.06
N GLY A 437 -27.18 -6.03 3.44
CA GLY A 437 -27.41 -6.66 4.76
C GLY A 437 -27.67 -8.17 4.70
N GLN A 438 -28.40 -8.69 5.68
CA GLN A 438 -28.74 -10.12 5.74
C GLN A 438 -29.80 -10.47 4.70
N VAL A 439 -29.53 -11.46 3.86
CA VAL A 439 -30.43 -11.84 2.76
C VAL A 439 -31.76 -12.36 3.29
N LYS A 440 -32.85 -11.73 2.86
CA LYS A 440 -34.24 -12.17 3.04
C LYS A 440 -34.69 -13.01 1.85
N GLU A 441 -34.50 -12.50 0.64
CA GLU A 441 -34.84 -13.19 -0.61
C GLU A 441 -33.70 -13.05 -1.59
N ASN A 442 -33.43 -14.09 -2.36
CA ASN A 442 -32.44 -14.05 -3.43
C ASN A 442 -32.95 -14.86 -4.62
N LEU A 443 -33.12 -14.19 -5.75
CA LEU A 443 -33.50 -14.81 -7.01
C LEU A 443 -32.36 -14.65 -8.01
N GLU A 444 -31.73 -15.77 -8.35
CA GLU A 444 -30.66 -15.83 -9.35
C GLU A 444 -31.19 -16.55 -10.60
N LEU A 445 -31.04 -15.92 -11.76
CA LEU A 445 -31.27 -16.49 -13.07
C LEU A 445 -29.95 -16.44 -13.84
N ALA A 446 -29.50 -17.57 -14.39
CA ALA A 446 -28.33 -17.64 -15.24
C ALA A 446 -28.65 -18.42 -16.51
N THR A 447 -28.22 -17.90 -17.65
CA THR A 447 -28.39 -18.51 -18.96
C THR A 447 -27.08 -18.51 -19.72
N ALA A 448 -26.82 -19.57 -20.47
CA ALA A 448 -25.72 -19.69 -21.41
C ALA A 448 -26.23 -20.37 -22.68
N ILE A 449 -26.11 -19.70 -23.82
CA ILE A 449 -26.64 -20.13 -25.11
C ILE A 449 -25.51 -20.12 -26.14
N ASP A 450 -25.17 -21.29 -26.67
CA ASP A 450 -24.29 -21.46 -27.82
C ASP A 450 -25.12 -21.27 -29.10
N VAL A 451 -25.29 -20.01 -29.51
CA VAL A 451 -26.02 -19.62 -30.73
C VAL A 451 -25.34 -20.23 -31.97
N HIS A 452 -24.02 -20.29 -31.94
CA HIS A 452 -23.17 -20.92 -32.94
C HIS A 452 -21.96 -21.56 -32.26
N GLN A 453 -21.25 -22.47 -32.91
CA GLN A 453 -20.02 -23.10 -32.37
C GLN A 453 -18.92 -22.10 -31.97
N ASN A 454 -19.03 -20.85 -32.43
CA ASN A 454 -18.10 -19.76 -32.17
C ASN A 454 -18.75 -18.57 -31.45
N VAL A 455 -20.03 -18.64 -31.07
CA VAL A 455 -20.74 -17.53 -30.41
C VAL A 455 -21.49 -18.10 -29.22
N ARG A 456 -21.08 -17.67 -28.03
CA ARG A 456 -21.76 -17.97 -26.76
C ARG A 456 -22.32 -16.68 -26.18
N VAL A 457 -23.59 -16.69 -25.83
CA VAL A 457 -24.23 -15.62 -25.07
C VAL A 457 -24.47 -16.10 -23.67
N ASN A 458 -23.94 -15.40 -22.66
CA ASN A 458 -24.26 -15.65 -21.27
C ASN A 458 -25.10 -14.49 -20.74
N GLY A 459 -26.04 -14.77 -19.85
CA GLY A 459 -26.78 -13.77 -19.10
C GLY A 459 -26.90 -14.21 -17.66
N SER A 460 -26.74 -13.30 -16.71
CA SER A 460 -27.11 -13.51 -15.33
C SER A 460 -27.97 -12.36 -14.85
N TRP A 461 -28.94 -12.66 -14.01
CA TRP A 461 -29.73 -11.67 -13.29
C TRP A 461 -29.88 -12.15 -11.87
N THR A 462 -29.59 -11.28 -10.91
CA THR A 462 -29.72 -11.56 -9.48
C THR A 462 -30.54 -10.44 -8.87
N ASP A 463 -31.54 -10.78 -8.08
CA ASP A 463 -32.35 -9.83 -7.30
C ASP A 463 -32.35 -10.29 -5.85
N THR A 464 -31.71 -9.49 -5.01
CA THR A 464 -31.50 -9.79 -3.59
C THR A 464 -32.24 -8.77 -2.74
N LYS A 465 -33.18 -9.24 -1.93
CA LYS A 465 -33.80 -8.45 -0.88
C LYS A 465 -33.14 -8.78 0.43
N SER A 466 -32.85 -7.78 1.26
CA SER A 466 -32.25 -7.98 2.58
C SER A 466 -33.09 -7.37 3.69
N PHE A 467 -32.93 -7.93 4.89
CA PHE A 467 -33.38 -7.31 6.12
C PHE A 467 -32.45 -6.12 6.42
N GLN A 468 -33.06 -4.98 6.76
CA GLN A 468 -32.34 -3.86 7.32
C GLN A 468 -31.86 -4.18 8.74
N ALA A 469 -30.89 -3.41 9.25
CA ALA A 469 -30.48 -3.47 10.66
C ALA A 469 -31.68 -3.47 11.62
N GLU A 470 -31.50 -4.13 12.78
CA GLU A 470 -32.50 -4.82 13.64
C GLU A 470 -33.91 -4.21 13.85
N ASP A 471 -34.16 -2.93 13.55
CA ASP A 471 -35.39 -2.21 13.92
C ASP A 471 -36.24 -1.64 12.77
N SER A 472 -35.84 -1.78 11.49
CA SER A 472 -36.59 -1.20 10.37
C SER A 472 -37.36 -2.23 9.54
N THR A 473 -38.56 -1.84 9.10
CA THR A 473 -39.44 -2.64 8.23
C THR A 473 -39.20 -2.39 6.74
N ALA A 474 -38.32 -1.46 6.38
CA ALA A 474 -38.03 -1.19 4.97
C ALA A 474 -37.24 -2.35 4.35
N GLU A 475 -37.64 -2.73 3.12
CA GLU A 475 -36.95 -3.75 2.35
C GLU A 475 -35.85 -3.08 1.53
N LEU A 476 -34.60 -3.48 1.76
CA LEU A 476 -33.47 -3.06 0.93
C LEU A 476 -33.35 -4.02 -0.26
N SER A 477 -33.07 -3.50 -1.45
CA SER A 477 -32.99 -4.30 -2.67
C SER A 477 -31.65 -4.12 -3.38
N ASP A 478 -31.16 -5.19 -3.99
CA ASP A 478 -29.94 -5.20 -4.78
C ASP A 478 -30.14 -6.09 -6.00
N ALA A 479 -30.26 -5.45 -7.16
CA ALA A 479 -30.48 -6.11 -8.43
C ALA A 479 -29.25 -5.94 -9.32
N ASN A 480 -28.74 -7.05 -9.86
CA ASN A 480 -27.64 -7.04 -10.81
C ASN A 480 -27.98 -7.86 -12.05
N THR A 481 -27.82 -7.24 -13.22
CA THR A 481 -27.98 -7.89 -14.52
C THR A 481 -26.63 -7.87 -15.22
N THR A 482 -26.18 -9.00 -15.74
CA THR A 482 -25.05 -9.06 -16.67
C THR A 482 -25.45 -9.83 -17.92
N VAL A 483 -25.08 -9.32 -19.09
CA VAL A 483 -25.25 -10.01 -20.37
C VAL A 483 -23.94 -9.91 -21.12
N SER A 484 -23.38 -11.04 -21.54
CA SER A 484 -22.15 -11.10 -22.33
C SER A 484 -22.35 -11.92 -23.60
N ALA A 485 -21.76 -11.48 -24.70
CA ALA A 485 -21.67 -12.22 -25.94
C ALA A 485 -20.19 -12.43 -26.27
N LEU A 486 -19.75 -13.68 -26.18
CA LEU A 486 -18.39 -14.12 -26.50
C LEU A 486 -18.38 -14.74 -27.89
N PHE A 487 -17.73 -14.06 -28.83
CA PHE A 487 -17.27 -14.64 -30.09
C PHE A 487 -15.90 -15.28 -29.89
N HIS A 488 -15.79 -16.58 -30.09
CA HIS A 488 -14.54 -17.32 -30.02
C HIS A 488 -14.38 -18.24 -31.22
N HIS A 489 -13.41 -17.95 -32.09
CA HIS A 489 -13.05 -18.77 -33.24
C HIS A 489 -11.63 -19.30 -33.08
N LYS A 490 -11.33 -20.50 -33.59
CA LYS A 490 -9.98 -21.09 -33.48
C LYS A 490 -8.86 -20.26 -34.12
N THR A 491 -9.20 -19.42 -35.11
CA THR A 491 -8.22 -18.65 -35.90
C THR A 491 -8.44 -17.14 -35.92
N LEU A 492 -9.59 -16.66 -35.43
CA LEU A 492 -9.92 -15.23 -35.40
C LEU A 492 -9.81 -14.72 -33.95
N PRO A 493 -9.67 -13.40 -33.75
CA PRO A 493 -9.77 -12.80 -32.42
C PRO A 493 -10.98 -13.28 -31.64
N GLY A 494 -10.76 -13.58 -30.36
CA GLY A 494 -11.81 -13.60 -29.38
C GLY A 494 -12.32 -12.17 -29.16
N TYR A 495 -13.63 -12.00 -29.16
CA TYR A 495 -14.27 -10.73 -28.88
C TYR A 495 -15.44 -10.96 -27.94
N GLU A 496 -15.47 -10.23 -26.86
CA GLU A 496 -16.50 -10.30 -25.83
C GLU A 496 -17.09 -8.90 -25.64
N VAL A 497 -18.40 -8.80 -25.77
CA VAL A 497 -19.14 -7.59 -25.35
C VAL A 497 -19.98 -7.96 -24.16
N SER A 498 -19.82 -7.24 -23.07
CA SER A 498 -20.60 -7.43 -21.86
C SER A 498 -21.26 -6.12 -21.43
N TYR A 499 -22.53 -6.20 -21.06
CA TYR A 499 -23.28 -5.13 -20.42
C TYR A 499 -23.61 -5.57 -19.00
N SER A 500 -23.40 -4.70 -18.01
CA SER A 500 -23.92 -4.91 -16.66
C SER A 500 -24.71 -3.70 -16.18
N ASN A 501 -25.75 -3.97 -15.40
CA ASN A 501 -26.58 -2.97 -14.76
C ASN A 501 -26.82 -3.42 -13.32
N THR A 502 -26.31 -2.64 -12.39
CA THR A 502 -26.43 -2.87 -10.95
C THR A 502 -27.28 -1.74 -10.37
N GLN A 503 -28.29 -2.09 -9.60
CA GLN A 503 -29.18 -1.16 -8.92
C GLN A 503 -29.24 -1.56 -7.46
N THR A 504 -28.75 -0.68 -6.59
CA THR A 504 -28.78 -0.84 -5.14
C THR A 504 -29.77 0.17 -4.59
N GLU A 505 -30.77 -0.29 -3.87
CA GLU A 505 -31.75 0.55 -3.18
C GLU A 505 -31.58 0.38 -1.67
N THR A 506 -31.28 1.49 -1.02
CA THR A 506 -31.23 1.63 0.43
C THR A 506 -32.29 2.61 0.90
N ASP A 507 -32.53 2.69 2.21
CA ASP A 507 -33.45 3.66 2.80
C ASP A 507 -33.13 5.11 2.46
N THR A 508 -31.86 5.43 2.28
CA THR A 508 -31.37 6.80 2.10
C THR A 508 -30.90 7.11 0.69
N ALA A 509 -30.68 6.08 -0.14
CA ALA A 509 -30.10 6.24 -1.47
C ALA A 509 -30.53 5.14 -2.44
N SER A 510 -30.76 5.54 -3.69
CA SER A 510 -30.86 4.62 -4.83
C SER A 510 -29.68 4.89 -5.75
N ILE A 511 -28.83 3.89 -5.93
CA ILE A 511 -27.63 3.97 -6.75
C ILE A 511 -27.81 3.01 -7.93
N LYS A 512 -27.74 3.55 -9.14
CA LYS A 512 -27.82 2.77 -10.37
C LYS A 512 -26.54 2.92 -11.17
N LYS A 513 -25.80 1.82 -11.31
CA LYS A 513 -24.54 1.75 -12.06
C LYS A 513 -24.75 0.94 -13.35
N ARG A 514 -24.46 1.54 -14.50
CA ARG A 514 -24.53 0.87 -15.81
C ARG A 514 -23.15 0.81 -16.41
N PHE A 515 -22.73 -0.38 -16.81
CA PHE A 515 -21.43 -0.60 -17.44
C PHE A 515 -21.60 -1.27 -18.80
N MET A 516 -20.86 -0.77 -19.78
CA MET A 516 -20.65 -1.45 -21.05
C MET A 516 -19.16 -1.73 -21.17
N GLN A 517 -18.83 -2.99 -21.44
CA GLN A 517 -17.45 -3.43 -21.60
C GLN A 517 -17.29 -4.19 -22.92
N HIS A 518 -16.30 -3.76 -23.69
CA HIS A 518 -15.81 -4.47 -24.86
C HIS A 518 -14.44 -5.03 -24.53
N LYS A 519 -14.27 -6.34 -24.63
CA LYS A 519 -13.01 -7.03 -24.45
C LYS A 519 -12.62 -7.72 -25.77
N PHE A 520 -11.41 -7.47 -26.21
CA PHE A 520 -10.82 -8.08 -27.39
C PHE A 520 -9.60 -8.88 -26.95
N GLU A 521 -9.49 -10.12 -27.37
CA GLU A 521 -8.33 -10.96 -27.10
C GLU A 521 -7.96 -11.76 -28.36
N TYR A 522 -6.81 -11.46 -28.96
CA TYR A 522 -6.33 -12.19 -30.12
C TYR A 522 -4.95 -12.76 -29.88
N GLN A 523 -4.87 -14.08 -29.83
CA GLN A 523 -3.62 -14.80 -29.95
C GLN A 523 -3.44 -15.22 -31.42
N LEU A 524 -2.48 -14.61 -32.12
CA LEU A 524 -2.26 -14.90 -33.52
C LEU A 524 -1.84 -16.38 -33.70
N PRO A 525 -2.52 -17.11 -34.60
CA PRO A 525 -2.12 -18.46 -34.96
C PRO A 525 -0.66 -18.53 -35.43
N GLN A 526 0.07 -19.55 -34.97
CA GLN A 526 1.50 -19.70 -35.27
C GLN A 526 1.79 -19.76 -36.77
N ASN A 527 0.87 -20.28 -37.60
CA ASN A 527 1.00 -20.33 -39.05
C ASN A 527 1.03 -18.94 -39.71
N LEU A 528 0.34 -17.94 -39.15
CA LEU A 528 0.42 -16.55 -39.64
C LEU A 528 1.74 -15.90 -39.25
N LEU A 529 2.35 -16.37 -38.16
CA LEU A 529 3.62 -15.88 -37.65
C LEU A 529 4.83 -16.62 -38.25
N GLN A 530 4.65 -17.67 -39.05
CA GLN A 530 5.76 -18.52 -39.56
C GLN A 530 6.83 -17.75 -40.33
N ASN A 531 6.45 -16.64 -40.99
CA ASN A 531 7.38 -15.78 -41.74
C ASN A 531 7.86 -14.56 -40.94
N MET A 532 7.44 -14.42 -39.68
CA MET A 532 7.86 -13.35 -38.78
C MET A 532 8.80 -13.91 -37.71
N PRO A 533 9.76 -13.13 -37.19
CA PRO A 533 10.61 -13.55 -36.07
C PRO A 533 9.84 -13.53 -34.72
N ILE A 534 8.56 -13.88 -34.72
CA ILE A 534 7.65 -13.80 -33.58
C ILE A 534 7.04 -15.19 -33.38
N LYS A 535 7.19 -15.78 -32.19
CA LYS A 535 6.57 -17.08 -31.85
C LYS A 535 5.13 -16.95 -31.37
N GLY A 536 4.80 -15.82 -30.78
CA GLY A 536 3.46 -15.53 -30.30
C GLY A 536 3.21 -14.03 -30.27
N LEU A 537 2.05 -13.61 -30.73
CA LEU A 537 1.54 -12.25 -30.57
C LEU A 537 0.18 -12.35 -29.92
N LYS A 538 0.02 -11.75 -28.75
CA LYS A 538 -1.24 -11.66 -28.01
C LYS A 538 -1.63 -10.19 -27.90
N LEU A 539 -2.76 -9.85 -28.49
CA LEU A 539 -3.39 -8.53 -28.38
C LEU A 539 -4.54 -8.63 -27.40
N GLU A 540 -4.60 -7.72 -26.43
CA GLU A 540 -5.69 -7.61 -25.47
C GLU A 540 -6.18 -6.16 -25.50
N GLY A 541 -7.47 -5.94 -25.68
CA GLY A 541 -8.10 -4.64 -25.58
C GLY A 541 -9.27 -4.72 -24.61
N ARG A 542 -9.49 -3.67 -23.83
CA ARG A 542 -10.67 -3.52 -22.99
C ARG A 542 -11.10 -2.07 -23.01
N ILE A 543 -12.35 -1.79 -23.37
CA ILE A 543 -12.98 -0.48 -23.20
C ILE A 543 -14.15 -0.72 -22.26
N LYS A 544 -14.18 -0.04 -21.11
CA LYS A 544 -15.23 -0.09 -20.10
C LYS A 544 -15.76 1.32 -19.92
N THR A 545 -16.98 1.59 -20.33
CA THR A 545 -17.67 2.86 -20.07
C THR A 545 -18.79 2.62 -19.10
N GLY A 546 -19.13 3.60 -18.30
CA GLY A 546 -20.36 3.53 -17.55
C GLY A 546 -20.78 4.83 -16.92
N GLU A 547 -21.96 4.75 -16.33
CA GLU A 547 -22.69 5.85 -15.73
C GLU A 547 -23.17 5.39 -14.35
N ARG A 548 -23.01 6.24 -13.35
CA ARG A 548 -23.60 6.10 -12.03
C ARG A 548 -24.60 7.24 -11.87
N ASP A 549 -25.86 6.86 -11.67
CA ASP A 549 -26.94 7.75 -11.28
C ASP A 549 -27.22 7.49 -9.79
N GLY A 550 -27.12 8.49 -8.93
CA GLY A 550 -27.37 8.35 -7.49
C GLY A 550 -28.15 9.52 -6.90
N LEU A 551 -29.05 9.22 -5.97
CA LEU A 551 -29.56 10.20 -5.01
C LEU A 551 -28.92 9.87 -3.66
N GLU A 552 -27.82 10.54 -3.31
CA GLU A 552 -27.26 10.48 -1.97
C GLU A 552 -27.56 11.82 -1.29
N LEU A 553 -28.31 11.79 -0.18
CA LEU A 553 -28.44 12.93 0.75
C LEU A 553 -28.75 14.30 0.08
N ALA A 554 -29.82 14.33 -0.72
CA ALA A 554 -30.49 15.50 -1.31
C ALA A 554 -29.95 16.03 -2.66
N ASP A 555 -28.79 15.60 -3.12
CA ASP A 555 -28.26 15.98 -4.44
C ASP A 555 -28.23 14.77 -5.40
N SER A 556 -28.57 15.01 -6.66
CA SER A 556 -28.42 14.01 -7.71
C SER A 556 -27.03 14.11 -8.32
N GLU A 557 -26.25 13.05 -8.17
CA GLU A 557 -24.94 12.92 -8.78
C GLU A 557 -25.04 12.05 -10.04
N GLN A 558 -24.57 12.59 -11.17
CA GLN A 558 -24.35 11.82 -12.39
C GLN A 558 -22.86 11.73 -12.67
N GLN A 559 -22.29 10.58 -12.36
CA GLN A 559 -20.89 10.31 -12.65
C GLN A 559 -20.77 9.48 -13.92
N LYS A 560 -19.85 9.88 -14.81
CA LYS A 560 -19.50 9.14 -16.01
C LYS A 560 -18.05 8.75 -15.95
N PHE A 561 -17.75 7.50 -16.27
CA PHE A 561 -16.36 7.07 -16.39
C PHE A 561 -16.16 6.29 -17.68
N SER A 562 -14.96 6.42 -18.24
CA SER A 562 -14.50 5.70 -19.41
C SER A 562 -13.10 5.19 -19.14
N GLN A 563 -12.91 3.89 -19.25
CA GLN A 563 -11.63 3.24 -19.09
C GLN A 563 -11.29 2.50 -20.38
N SER A 564 -10.19 2.89 -20.99
CA SER A 564 -9.61 2.21 -22.13
C SER A 564 -8.29 1.55 -21.73
N TYR A 565 -8.11 0.31 -22.14
CA TYR A 565 -6.96 -0.52 -21.86
C TYR A 565 -6.59 -1.24 -23.16
N PHE A 566 -5.30 -1.22 -23.50
CA PHE A 566 -4.76 -1.92 -24.64
C PHE A 566 -3.41 -2.50 -24.27
N ARG A 567 -3.25 -3.82 -24.44
CA ARG A 567 -2.01 -4.55 -24.18
C ARG A 567 -1.60 -5.38 -25.38
N VAL A 568 -0.33 -5.31 -25.73
CA VAL A 568 0.30 -6.10 -26.78
C VAL A 568 1.45 -6.87 -26.16
N ASN A 569 1.30 -8.19 -26.05
CA ASN A 569 2.37 -9.08 -25.63
C ASN A 569 2.94 -9.79 -26.86
N THR A 570 4.24 -9.71 -27.06
CA THR A 570 4.92 -10.36 -28.19
C THR A 570 6.05 -11.25 -27.66
N ASN A 571 6.16 -12.46 -28.19
CA ASN A 571 7.29 -13.34 -27.95
C ASN A 571 8.15 -13.33 -29.23
N LEU A 572 9.21 -12.54 -29.26
CA LEU A 572 10.13 -12.48 -30.40
C LEU A 572 11.13 -13.65 -30.30
N GLY A 573 10.91 -14.67 -31.13
CA GLY A 573 11.67 -15.93 -31.06
C GLY A 573 11.46 -16.70 -29.74
N ASP A 574 12.45 -17.51 -29.36
CA ASP A 574 12.52 -18.25 -28.08
C ASP A 574 13.09 -17.42 -26.92
N GLN A 575 13.42 -16.17 -27.20
CA GLN A 575 14.44 -15.44 -26.46
C GLN A 575 13.89 -14.17 -25.86
N PHE A 576 13.04 -13.42 -26.56
CA PHE A 576 12.54 -12.14 -26.07
C PHE A 576 11.03 -12.16 -25.87
N GLN A 577 10.58 -11.53 -24.79
CA GLN A 577 9.20 -11.20 -24.51
C GLN A 577 9.11 -9.69 -24.40
N SER A 578 8.22 -9.07 -25.17
CA SER A 578 7.85 -7.67 -24.98
C SER A 578 6.38 -7.55 -24.60
N SER A 579 6.06 -6.53 -23.83
CA SER A 579 4.72 -6.19 -23.41
C SER A 579 4.58 -4.67 -23.50
N LEU A 580 3.71 -4.18 -24.36
CA LEU A 580 3.26 -2.79 -24.36
C LEU A 580 1.88 -2.75 -23.72
N LEU A 581 1.66 -1.82 -22.81
CA LEU A 581 0.39 -1.51 -22.18
C LEU A 581 0.13 -0.02 -22.39
N TYR A 582 -1.07 0.32 -22.83
CA TYR A 582 -1.63 1.65 -22.76
C TYR A 582 -2.93 1.59 -21.95
N ARG A 583 -3.11 2.52 -21.03
CA ARG A 583 -4.33 2.68 -20.24
C ARG A 583 -4.70 4.15 -20.21
N LYS A 584 -5.98 4.44 -20.35
CA LYS A 584 -6.59 5.75 -20.16
C LYS A 584 -7.82 5.58 -19.30
N ASN A 585 -7.91 6.36 -18.23
CA ASN A 585 -9.07 6.43 -17.37
C ASN A 585 -9.56 7.87 -17.39
N ASP A 586 -10.80 8.08 -17.82
CA ASP A 586 -11.48 9.35 -17.75
C ASP A 586 -12.61 9.19 -16.71
N PHE A 587 -12.70 10.13 -15.78
CA PHE A 587 -13.77 10.26 -14.82
C PHE A 587 -14.31 11.67 -14.90
N VAL A 588 -15.63 11.78 -14.97
CA VAL A 588 -16.37 13.04 -15.08
C VAL A 588 -17.45 13.00 -14.02
N ASP A 589 -17.39 13.92 -13.07
CA ASP A 589 -18.45 14.13 -12.11
C ASP A 589 -19.29 15.34 -12.53
N ASN A 590 -20.60 15.12 -12.65
CA ASN A 590 -21.59 16.17 -12.84
C ASN A 590 -22.52 16.15 -11.60
N SER A 591 -22.11 16.83 -10.54
CA SER A 591 -22.99 17.11 -9.41
C SER A 591 -23.93 18.26 -9.78
N GLU A 592 -25.26 18.03 -9.73
CA GLU A 592 -26.25 19.11 -9.96
C GLU A 592 -26.44 19.94 -8.68
N GLY A 593 -25.42 20.74 -8.32
CA GLY A 593 -25.43 21.71 -7.21
C GLY A 593 -25.44 23.18 -7.68
N ALA A 594 -25.66 24.12 -6.76
CA ALA A 594 -25.77 25.56 -7.07
C ALA A 594 -24.49 26.22 -7.61
N SER A 595 -23.34 25.55 -7.54
CA SER A 595 -22.08 25.84 -8.25
C SER A 595 -21.82 24.73 -9.28
N GLN A 596 -21.81 25.09 -10.56
CA GLN A 596 -21.77 24.16 -11.70
C GLN A 596 -20.35 23.62 -12.00
N ASP A 597 -19.62 23.16 -10.98
CA ASP A 597 -18.22 22.79 -11.18
C ASP A 597 -18.13 21.35 -11.69
N LYS A 598 -17.72 21.20 -12.95
CA LYS A 598 -17.55 19.89 -13.57
C LYS A 598 -16.14 19.38 -13.31
N HIS A 599 -16.05 18.34 -12.48
CA HIS A 599 -14.77 17.70 -12.17
C HIS A 599 -14.40 16.70 -13.28
N ILE A 600 -13.20 16.84 -13.85
CA ILE A 600 -12.67 15.94 -14.87
C ILE A 600 -11.29 15.44 -14.45
N LEU A 601 -11.21 14.15 -14.13
CA LEU A 601 -9.97 13.45 -13.85
C LEU A 601 -9.60 12.55 -15.02
N THR A 602 -8.43 12.77 -15.62
CA THR A 602 -7.87 11.96 -16.70
C THR A 602 -6.54 11.36 -16.30
N SER A 603 -6.42 10.03 -16.26
CA SER A 603 -5.17 9.32 -15.98
C SER A 603 -4.78 8.43 -17.16
N GLU A 604 -3.63 8.73 -17.76
CA GLU A 604 -3.02 7.95 -18.83
C GLU A 604 -1.75 7.25 -18.36
N ARG A 605 -1.53 6.02 -18.81
CA ARG A 605 -0.37 5.20 -18.45
C ARG A 605 0.09 4.39 -19.66
N VAL A 606 1.37 4.47 -19.97
CA VAL A 606 2.06 3.61 -20.93
C VAL A 606 3.14 2.80 -20.21
N LEU A 607 3.07 1.48 -20.28
CA LEU A 607 4.15 0.59 -19.84
C LEU A 607 4.68 -0.18 -21.03
N PHE A 608 5.99 -0.15 -21.24
CA PHE A 608 6.67 -0.97 -22.22
C PHE A 608 7.75 -1.78 -21.51
N ASN A 609 7.58 -3.10 -21.49
CA ASN A 609 8.55 -4.03 -20.94
C ASN A 609 9.12 -4.86 -22.09
N LEU A 610 10.43 -5.06 -22.10
CA LEU A 610 11.12 -5.96 -23.01
C LEU A 610 12.12 -6.76 -22.18
N SER A 611 12.02 -8.08 -22.22
CA SER A 611 12.84 -8.97 -21.42
C SER A 611 13.29 -10.18 -22.22
N HIS A 612 14.50 -10.66 -21.96
CA HIS A 612 14.98 -11.90 -22.56
C HIS A 612 14.63 -13.09 -21.64
N GLU A 613 13.66 -13.94 -22.02
CA GLU A 613 13.05 -14.99 -21.19
C GLU A 613 14.04 -16.05 -20.71
N LYS A 614 14.81 -16.67 -21.62
CA LYS A 614 15.72 -17.75 -21.25
C LYS A 614 16.92 -17.29 -20.43
N TRP A 615 17.41 -16.08 -20.70
CA TRP A 615 18.75 -15.68 -20.29
C TRP A 615 18.78 -14.48 -19.35
N LYS A 616 17.66 -13.78 -19.13
CA LYS A 616 17.64 -12.48 -18.41
C LYS A 616 18.77 -11.54 -18.85
N LEU A 617 19.25 -11.73 -20.08
CA LEU A 617 20.44 -11.07 -20.63
C LEU A 617 20.18 -9.59 -20.72
N LEU A 618 19.01 -9.22 -21.23
CA LEU A 618 18.58 -7.86 -21.42
C LEU A 618 17.18 -7.74 -20.83
N GLN A 619 16.98 -6.73 -19.98
CA GLN A 619 15.67 -6.29 -19.55
C GLN A 619 15.61 -4.79 -19.72
N SER A 620 14.63 -4.27 -20.45
CA SER A 620 14.36 -2.85 -20.52
C SER A 620 12.89 -2.61 -20.18
N ASN A 621 12.63 -1.75 -19.21
CA ASN A 621 11.30 -1.35 -18.81
C ASN A 621 11.20 0.16 -18.99
N LEU A 622 10.14 0.62 -19.63
CA LEU A 622 9.75 2.01 -19.78
C LEU A 622 8.35 2.14 -19.19
N ARG A 623 8.15 3.11 -18.32
CA ARG A 623 6.89 3.43 -17.66
C ARG A 623 6.69 4.92 -17.79
N ILE A 624 5.57 5.34 -18.35
CA ILE A 624 5.15 6.73 -18.46
C ILE A 624 3.75 6.79 -17.86
N GLU A 625 3.52 7.68 -16.91
CA GLU A 625 2.25 7.91 -16.23
C GLU A 625 1.98 9.39 -16.25
N ASN A 626 0.79 9.79 -16.69
CA ASN A 626 0.37 11.17 -16.73
C ASN A 626 -1.02 11.23 -16.12
N THR A 627 -1.17 11.94 -15.02
CA THR A 627 -2.45 12.22 -14.40
C THR A 627 -2.72 13.71 -14.54
N LEU A 628 -3.85 14.05 -15.12
CA LEU A 628 -4.38 15.40 -15.23
C LEU A 628 -5.68 15.42 -14.44
N ASP A 629 -5.68 16.17 -13.35
CA ASP A 629 -6.87 16.47 -12.57
C ASP A 629 -7.28 17.91 -12.90
N SER A 630 -8.53 18.14 -13.31
CA SER A 630 -8.99 19.45 -13.74
C SER A 630 -10.39 19.77 -13.23
N TYR A 631 -10.56 21.00 -12.78
CA TYR A 631 -11.85 21.59 -12.40
C TYR A 631 -12.26 22.59 -13.48
N ASP A 632 -13.52 22.52 -13.89
CA ASP A 632 -14.10 23.40 -14.91
C ASP A 632 -14.99 24.41 -14.19
N TYR A 633 -14.54 25.67 -14.11
CA TYR A 633 -15.29 26.79 -13.54
C TYR A 633 -16.00 27.55 -14.68
N PRO A 634 -17.32 27.38 -14.87
CA PRO A 634 -17.99 27.90 -16.06
C PRO A 634 -18.05 29.42 -16.14
N ALA A 635 -17.78 30.12 -15.04
CA ALA A 635 -17.92 31.57 -14.95
C ALA A 635 -16.78 32.35 -15.61
N ASP A 636 -15.55 31.82 -15.62
CA ASP A 636 -14.34 32.59 -15.94
C ASP A 636 -13.53 32.02 -17.13
N ASP A 637 -14.01 30.95 -17.80
CA ASP A 637 -13.24 30.20 -18.81
C ASP A 637 -11.84 29.77 -18.31
N GLU A 638 -11.67 29.64 -16.99
CA GLU A 638 -10.44 29.19 -16.33
C GLU A 638 -10.59 27.75 -15.82
N TYR A 639 -9.49 27.00 -15.94
CA TYR A 639 -9.38 25.64 -15.45
C TYR A 639 -8.28 25.56 -14.42
N ASP A 640 -8.61 25.17 -13.20
CA ASP A 640 -7.61 24.73 -12.23
C ASP A 640 -7.17 23.32 -12.61
N MET A 641 -5.89 23.16 -12.87
CA MET A 641 -5.32 21.88 -13.27
C MET A 641 -4.15 21.47 -12.38
N ASN A 642 -4.16 20.21 -11.98
CA ASN A 642 -3.03 19.52 -11.37
C ASN A 642 -2.51 18.46 -12.34
N LEU A 643 -1.27 18.64 -12.79
CA LEU A 643 -0.57 17.75 -13.69
C LEU A 643 0.52 16.99 -12.94
N ASN A 644 0.46 15.66 -12.98
CA ASN A 644 1.50 14.78 -12.48
C ASN A 644 1.98 13.87 -13.61
N GLN A 645 3.21 14.06 -14.07
CA GLN A 645 3.87 13.19 -15.05
C GLN A 645 5.01 12.43 -14.38
N TYR A 646 5.10 11.14 -14.65
CA TYR A 646 6.13 10.25 -14.15
C TYR A 646 6.64 9.35 -15.27
N THR A 647 7.91 9.48 -15.62
CA THR A 647 8.61 8.64 -16.59
C THR A 647 9.72 7.87 -15.89
N GLN A 648 9.73 6.54 -16.02
CA GLN A 648 10.76 5.66 -15.52
C GLN A 648 11.27 4.76 -16.64
N MET A 649 12.57 4.76 -16.90
CA MET A 649 13.26 3.82 -17.76
C MET A 649 14.26 3.01 -16.92
N ASN A 650 14.28 1.70 -17.12
CA ASN A 650 15.24 0.79 -16.50
C ASN A 650 15.81 -0.10 -17.59
N PHE A 651 17.12 -0.26 -17.64
CA PHE A 651 17.85 -1.09 -18.58
C PHE A 651 18.83 -1.96 -17.81
N ARG A 652 18.75 -3.28 -17.94
CA ARG A 652 19.62 -4.25 -17.28
C ARG A 652 20.27 -5.14 -18.31
N LEU A 653 21.58 -5.33 -18.21
CA LEU A 653 22.38 -6.16 -19.07
C LEU A 653 23.24 -7.14 -18.25
N SER A 654 23.09 -8.44 -18.54
CA SER A 654 23.81 -9.55 -17.90
C SER A 654 24.52 -10.41 -18.96
N PRO A 655 25.62 -9.92 -19.58
CA PRO A 655 26.26 -10.55 -20.75
C PRO A 655 26.76 -11.97 -20.47
N GLY A 656 26.93 -12.29 -19.19
CA GLY A 656 27.34 -13.58 -18.72
C GLY A 656 26.47 -14.77 -19.03
N VAL A 657 25.23 -14.50 -19.43
CA VAL A 657 24.32 -15.56 -19.85
C VAL A 657 24.54 -15.95 -21.31
N LEU A 658 25.06 -15.04 -22.15
CA LEU A 658 25.54 -15.38 -23.50
C LEU A 658 26.86 -16.14 -23.46
N TRP A 659 27.79 -15.62 -22.66
CA TRP A 659 29.13 -16.17 -22.58
C TRP A 659 29.49 -16.36 -21.12
N LYS A 660 29.62 -17.61 -20.67
CA LYS A 660 29.95 -17.94 -19.28
C LYS A 660 31.20 -17.21 -18.77
N LYS A 661 32.16 -16.84 -19.63
CA LYS A 661 33.33 -16.03 -19.23
C LYS A 661 32.97 -14.59 -18.81
N LEU A 662 31.82 -14.09 -19.26
CA LEU A 662 31.23 -12.80 -18.88
C LEU A 662 30.18 -12.94 -17.77
N SER A 663 29.95 -14.14 -17.21
CA SER A 663 29.12 -14.37 -15.99
C SER A 663 29.44 -13.44 -14.82
N PRO A 664 30.66 -12.90 -14.70
CA PRO A 664 30.95 -11.83 -13.78
C PRO A 664 30.13 -10.56 -13.95
N LEU A 665 29.81 -10.14 -15.17
CA LEU A 665 29.36 -8.78 -15.45
C LEU A 665 27.83 -8.63 -15.33
N PHE A 666 27.41 -7.56 -14.70
CA PHE A 666 26.03 -7.07 -14.64
C PHE A 666 26.05 -5.54 -14.70
N PHE A 667 25.17 -4.98 -15.51
CA PHE A 667 25.00 -3.55 -15.72
C PHE A 667 23.52 -3.21 -15.56
N GLU A 668 23.21 -2.12 -14.89
CA GLU A 668 21.86 -1.58 -14.75
C GLU A 668 21.91 -0.05 -14.90
N TYR A 669 21.08 0.51 -15.77
CA TYR A 669 20.87 1.95 -15.90
C TYR A 669 19.41 2.24 -15.61
N ASN A 670 19.14 3.28 -14.83
CA ASN A 670 17.81 3.73 -14.51
C ASN A 670 17.71 5.24 -14.65
N LEU A 671 16.59 5.68 -15.21
CA LEU A 671 16.22 7.07 -15.37
C LEU A 671 14.81 7.19 -14.81
N ASN A 672 14.60 8.01 -13.80
CA ASN A 672 13.29 8.42 -13.34
C ASN A 672 13.17 9.93 -13.56
N HIS A 673 12.01 10.37 -13.97
CA HIS A 673 11.70 11.76 -14.25
C HIS A 673 10.28 11.98 -13.76
N SER A 674 10.09 12.91 -12.84
CA SER A 674 8.78 13.32 -12.36
C SER A 674 8.59 14.82 -12.56
N LEU A 675 7.41 15.20 -13.01
CA LEU A 675 6.97 16.58 -13.15
C LEU A 675 5.65 16.71 -12.42
N TYR A 676 5.61 17.58 -11.42
CA TYR A 676 4.38 17.98 -10.76
C TYR A 676 4.15 19.46 -11.09
N GLY A 677 2.93 19.83 -11.43
CA GLY A 677 2.60 21.24 -11.58
C GLY A 677 1.13 21.52 -11.37
N SER A 678 0.86 22.74 -10.93
CA SER A 678 -0.48 23.27 -10.73
C SER A 678 -0.60 24.68 -11.33
N GLY A 679 -1.78 25.06 -11.77
CA GLY A 679 -2.08 26.41 -12.23
C GLY A 679 -3.35 26.52 -13.07
N ASN A 680 -3.60 27.72 -13.59
CA ASN A 680 -4.80 28.06 -14.35
C ASN A 680 -4.42 28.20 -15.82
N SER A 681 -5.16 27.54 -16.72
CA SER A 681 -4.95 27.72 -18.16
C SER A 681 -6.27 27.95 -18.87
N ALA A 682 -6.29 28.90 -19.79
CA ALA A 682 -7.39 29.10 -20.75
C ALA A 682 -7.24 28.22 -22.02
N SER A 683 -6.28 27.30 -22.06
CA SER A 683 -5.95 26.52 -23.28
C SER A 683 -6.43 25.07 -23.22
N ASP A 684 -6.61 24.47 -24.40
CA ASP A 684 -7.20 23.14 -24.60
C ASP A 684 -6.47 22.03 -23.80
N LYS A 685 -7.22 21.30 -22.96
CA LYS A 685 -6.72 20.28 -21.99
C LYS A 685 -5.86 19.16 -22.62
N SER A 686 -6.06 18.87 -23.91
CA SER A 686 -5.43 17.73 -24.60
C SER A 686 -3.92 17.86 -24.83
N GLY A 687 -3.37 19.08 -24.84
CA GLY A 687 -1.94 19.31 -25.10
C GLY A 687 -1.01 18.91 -23.95
N TYR A 688 -1.54 18.83 -22.72
CA TYR A 688 -0.73 18.68 -21.50
C TYR A 688 -0.32 17.23 -21.22
N LEU A 689 -1.18 16.26 -21.52
CA LEU A 689 -1.01 14.84 -21.13
C LEU A 689 0.19 14.13 -21.79
N TRP A 690 0.70 14.60 -22.93
CA TRP A 690 1.82 13.94 -23.65
C TRP A 690 2.99 14.88 -23.96
N SER A 691 3.00 16.07 -23.38
CA SER A 691 4.11 17.00 -23.54
C SER A 691 5.32 16.55 -22.72
N ALA A 692 6.07 15.58 -23.24
CA ALA A 692 7.35 15.17 -22.66
C ALA A 692 8.44 16.27 -22.74
N MET A 693 8.09 17.51 -23.10
CA MET A 693 9.00 18.60 -23.41
C MET A 693 8.67 19.89 -22.64
N PRO A 694 9.70 20.64 -22.21
CA PRO A 694 9.59 21.80 -21.32
C PRO A 694 8.79 23.01 -21.84
N GLY A 695 8.24 22.95 -23.06
CA GLY A 695 7.51 24.06 -23.68
C GLY A 695 6.12 24.33 -23.10
N VAL A 696 5.57 23.39 -22.32
CA VAL A 696 4.19 23.47 -21.78
C VAL A 696 4.11 24.19 -20.42
N GLN A 697 5.24 24.70 -19.92
CA GLN A 697 5.32 25.42 -18.65
C GLN A 697 4.65 26.81 -18.66
N ASN A 698 4.22 27.33 -19.81
CA ASN A 698 3.76 28.72 -19.96
C ASN A 698 2.35 29.02 -19.39
N GLY A 699 1.79 28.16 -18.53
CA GLY A 699 0.50 28.38 -17.88
C GLY A 699 0.35 27.71 -16.51
N LEU A 700 1.43 27.18 -15.94
CA LEU A 700 1.41 26.61 -14.60
C LEU A 700 2.09 27.61 -13.65
N SER A 701 1.40 28.01 -12.58
CA SER A 701 1.92 28.94 -11.56
C SER A 701 2.99 28.27 -10.68
N SER A 702 2.91 26.94 -10.55
CA SER A 702 3.81 26.13 -9.75
C SER A 702 4.25 24.90 -10.51
N VAL A 703 5.55 24.69 -10.69
CA VAL A 703 6.13 23.52 -11.36
C VAL A 703 7.31 22.98 -10.58
N GLN A 704 7.25 21.72 -10.19
CA GLN A 704 8.37 20.96 -9.63
C GLN A 704 8.78 19.86 -10.60
N HIS A 705 10.01 19.94 -11.07
CA HIS A 705 10.62 19.01 -12.00
C HIS A 705 11.77 18.28 -11.30
N LEU A 706 11.68 16.97 -11.18
CA LEU A 706 12.72 16.12 -10.58
C LEU A 706 13.18 15.09 -11.62
N LYS A 707 14.49 14.97 -11.82
CA LYS A 707 15.14 13.95 -12.64
C LYS A 707 16.12 13.18 -11.76
N THR A 708 16.05 11.87 -11.83
CA THR A 708 16.92 10.94 -11.11
C THR A 708 17.52 9.96 -12.10
N HIS A 709 18.82 9.82 -12.10
CA HIS A 709 19.58 8.91 -12.93
C HIS A 709 20.41 8.02 -12.02
N TYR A 710 20.53 6.73 -12.32
CA TYR A 710 21.62 5.94 -11.76
C TYR A 710 22.16 4.89 -12.74
N ILE A 711 23.46 4.65 -12.64
CA ILE A 711 24.20 3.59 -13.32
C ILE A 711 24.77 2.68 -12.24
N LYS A 712 24.43 1.40 -12.30
CA LYS A 712 24.89 0.36 -11.39
C LYS A 712 25.64 -0.71 -12.17
N ASN A 713 26.85 -1.02 -11.73
CA ASN A 713 27.71 -2.04 -12.28
C ASN A 713 28.05 -3.06 -11.20
N GLU A 714 27.93 -4.35 -11.50
CA GLU A 714 28.43 -5.45 -10.67
C GLU A 714 29.36 -6.33 -11.51
N ILE A 715 30.54 -6.67 -10.98
CA ILE A 715 31.51 -7.53 -11.64
C ILE A 715 31.96 -8.63 -10.66
N ARG A 716 31.74 -9.90 -10.99
CA ARG A 716 32.08 -11.08 -10.17
C ARG A 716 33.01 -12.06 -10.88
N PRO A 717 34.30 -11.73 -11.09
CA PRO A 717 35.23 -12.53 -11.91
C PRO A 717 35.25 -14.01 -11.51
N ASN A 718 35.06 -14.26 -10.22
CA ASN A 718 34.90 -15.56 -9.59
C ASN A 718 34.15 -15.37 -8.24
N PRO A 719 33.76 -16.45 -7.52
CA PRO A 719 33.04 -16.35 -6.24
C PRO A 719 33.80 -15.62 -5.10
N ASN A 720 35.10 -15.36 -5.32
CA ASN A 720 35.98 -14.71 -4.38
C ASN A 720 36.17 -13.22 -4.68
N ILE A 721 35.81 -12.71 -5.86
CA ILE A 721 35.98 -11.29 -6.19
C ILE A 721 34.62 -10.71 -6.57
N TYR A 722 34.26 -9.58 -5.98
CA TYR A 722 33.05 -8.84 -6.29
C TYR A 722 33.35 -7.35 -6.31
N PHE A 723 33.20 -6.73 -7.48
CA PHE A 723 33.24 -5.29 -7.65
C PHE A 723 31.82 -4.78 -7.86
N TYR A 724 31.53 -3.63 -7.28
CA TYR A 724 30.26 -2.94 -7.32
C TYR A 724 30.56 -1.46 -7.56
N SER A 725 29.82 -0.80 -8.44
CA SER A 725 29.89 0.65 -8.64
C SER A 725 28.48 1.16 -8.87
N LEU A 726 28.08 2.21 -8.16
CA LEU A 726 26.81 2.91 -8.30
C LEU A 726 27.10 4.39 -8.48
N TYR A 727 26.76 4.94 -9.63
CA TYR A 727 26.77 6.37 -9.89
C TYR A 727 25.32 6.85 -9.99
N GLU A 728 24.92 7.77 -9.15
CA GLU A 728 23.57 8.34 -9.07
C GLU A 728 23.68 9.85 -9.28
N TRP A 729 22.76 10.43 -10.05
CA TRP A 729 22.73 11.85 -10.38
C TRP A 729 21.28 12.32 -10.40
N ASN A 730 21.00 13.43 -9.75
CA ASN A 730 19.68 13.97 -9.57
C ASN A 730 19.69 15.46 -9.83
N ASP A 731 18.75 15.91 -10.64
CA ASP A 731 18.48 17.32 -10.88
C ASP A 731 17.06 17.62 -10.43
N GLN A 732 16.88 18.64 -9.61
CA GLN A 732 15.59 19.17 -9.25
C GLN A 732 15.53 20.64 -9.63
N GLU A 733 14.49 21.00 -10.38
CA GLU A 733 14.15 22.35 -10.76
C GLU A 733 12.77 22.64 -10.17
N THR A 734 12.65 23.71 -9.38
CA THR A 734 11.38 24.15 -8.83
C THR A 734 11.14 25.57 -9.29
N ARG A 735 10.03 25.80 -10.01
CA ARG A 735 9.57 27.11 -10.45
C ARG A 735 8.29 27.47 -9.72
N TYR A 736 8.27 28.65 -9.13
CA TYR A 736 7.07 29.28 -8.59
C TYR A 736 7.00 30.68 -9.16
N ASP A 737 6.01 30.94 -10.02
CA ASP A 737 5.84 32.18 -10.76
C ASP A 737 7.14 32.63 -11.46
N LEU A 738 7.78 33.70 -10.97
CA LEU A 738 9.01 34.28 -11.51
C LEU A 738 10.30 33.72 -10.87
N SER A 739 10.20 32.92 -9.81
CA SER A 739 11.35 32.36 -9.09
C SER A 739 11.67 30.95 -9.58
N GLN A 740 12.96 30.63 -9.70
CA GLN A 740 13.44 29.34 -10.17
C GLN A 740 14.62 28.87 -9.33
N LEU A 741 14.50 27.68 -8.75
CA LEU A 741 15.51 27.09 -7.87
C LEU A 741 15.99 25.77 -8.47
N TYR A 742 17.29 25.68 -8.69
CA TYR A 742 17.96 24.51 -9.24
C TYR A 742 18.76 23.81 -8.16
N THR A 743 18.62 22.50 -8.02
CA THR A 743 19.45 21.70 -7.11
C THR A 743 19.94 20.47 -7.85
N ASN A 744 21.26 20.31 -7.95
CA ASN A 744 21.89 19.18 -8.63
C ASN A 744 22.72 18.38 -7.63
N TYR A 745 22.51 17.07 -7.52
CA TYR A 745 23.35 16.22 -6.68
C TYR A 745 23.78 14.94 -7.38
N TRP A 746 24.98 14.46 -7.09
CA TRP A 746 25.43 13.16 -7.56
C TRP A 746 26.18 12.39 -6.47
N ARG A 747 26.11 11.06 -6.56
CA ARG A 747 26.72 10.12 -5.62
C ARG A 747 27.39 8.99 -6.37
N LEU A 748 28.67 8.74 -6.10
CA LEU A 748 29.41 7.57 -6.55
C LEU A 748 29.66 6.64 -5.35
N SER A 749 29.40 5.35 -5.49
CA SER A 749 29.65 4.34 -4.46
C SER A 749 30.25 3.10 -5.10
N GLU A 750 31.54 2.89 -4.88
CA GLU A 750 32.30 1.77 -5.36
C GLU A 750 32.64 0.83 -4.21
N ARG A 751 32.65 -0.48 -4.47
CA ARG A 751 33.00 -1.50 -3.50
C ARG A 751 33.70 -2.66 -4.19
N PHE A 752 34.81 -3.11 -3.62
CA PHE A 752 35.58 -4.26 -4.05
C PHE A 752 35.73 -5.24 -2.89
N ASP A 753 34.96 -6.32 -2.91
CA ASP A 753 35.09 -7.47 -2.02
C ASP A 753 36.05 -8.52 -2.62
N TRP A 754 37.01 -8.98 -1.83
CA TRP A 754 37.95 -10.04 -2.18
C TRP A 754 38.08 -11.06 -1.05
N LYS A 755 37.68 -12.30 -1.32
CA LYS A 755 37.91 -13.46 -0.46
C LYS A 755 39.26 -14.08 -0.80
N LEU A 756 40.26 -13.86 0.03
CA LEU A 756 41.59 -14.42 -0.17
C LEU A 756 41.58 -15.95 0.00
N ASP A 757 40.80 -16.42 0.97
CA ASP A 757 40.56 -17.83 1.27
C ASP A 757 39.17 -18.01 1.93
N PHE A 758 38.83 -19.21 2.39
CA PHE A 758 37.56 -19.48 3.08
C PHE A 758 37.36 -18.70 4.39
N ASN A 759 38.45 -18.12 4.90
CA ASN A 759 38.52 -17.52 6.21
C ASN A 759 38.73 -16.01 6.14
N THR A 760 39.08 -15.44 4.99
CA THR A 760 39.52 -14.04 4.90
C THR A 760 38.77 -13.32 3.82
N ARG A 761 38.20 -12.18 4.18
CA ARG A 761 37.53 -11.28 3.25
C ARG A 761 38.07 -9.88 3.46
N VAL A 762 38.53 -9.27 2.38
CA VAL A 762 38.87 -7.85 2.31
C VAL A 762 37.75 -7.17 1.53
N SER A 763 37.26 -6.02 1.98
CA SER A 763 36.34 -5.16 1.26
C SER A 763 36.95 -3.77 1.23
N LEU A 764 37.23 -3.26 0.04
CA LEU A 764 37.51 -1.84 -0.17
C LEU A 764 36.20 -1.18 -0.57
N GLN A 765 35.95 0.03 -0.10
CA GLN A 765 34.79 0.81 -0.49
C GLN A 765 35.25 2.25 -0.71
N TYR A 766 34.65 2.93 -1.67
CA TYR A 766 34.87 4.34 -1.93
C TYR A 766 33.52 4.98 -2.17
N LYS A 767 33.17 5.99 -1.39
CA LYS A 767 31.97 6.80 -1.64
C LYS A 767 32.40 8.21 -1.98
N GLN A 768 31.70 8.82 -2.92
CA GLN A 768 31.81 10.23 -3.21
C GLN A 768 30.41 10.81 -3.35
N TYR A 769 30.24 12.03 -2.90
CA TYR A 769 28.99 12.76 -2.98
C TYR A 769 29.30 14.20 -3.37
N TYR A 770 28.39 14.80 -4.12
CA TYR A 770 28.40 16.20 -4.49
C TYR A 770 26.95 16.69 -4.52
N SER A 771 26.72 17.89 -4.03
CA SER A 771 25.45 18.60 -4.11
C SER A 771 25.75 20.06 -4.40
N GLU A 772 25.00 20.63 -5.31
CA GLU A 772 24.98 22.03 -5.67
C GLU A 772 23.55 22.54 -5.47
N LEU A 773 23.40 23.46 -4.53
CA LEU A 773 22.14 24.15 -4.29
C LEU A 773 22.18 25.47 -5.09
N GLY A 774 21.02 25.92 -5.57
CA GLY A 774 20.88 26.98 -6.60
C GLY A 774 21.52 28.33 -6.31
N ASN A 775 22.10 28.49 -5.12
CA ASN A 775 22.68 29.72 -4.62
C ASN A 775 24.22 29.68 -4.59
N GLY A 776 24.81 28.70 -5.31
CA GLY A 776 26.26 28.49 -5.37
C GLY A 776 26.84 27.72 -4.19
N GLU A 777 25.98 27.16 -3.33
CA GLU A 777 26.42 26.29 -2.23
C GLU A 777 26.80 24.94 -2.81
N THR A 778 28.03 24.50 -2.56
CA THR A 778 28.48 23.18 -2.99
C THR A 778 28.95 22.38 -1.79
N THR A 779 28.39 21.18 -1.61
CA THR A 779 28.86 20.23 -0.61
C THR A 779 29.38 19.00 -1.34
N SER A 780 30.64 18.63 -1.09
CA SER A 780 31.22 17.38 -1.58
C SER A 780 31.78 16.56 -0.44
N TYR A 781 31.68 15.23 -0.48
CA TYR A 781 32.51 14.40 0.39
C TYR A 781 33.07 13.17 -0.30
N PHE A 782 34.17 12.66 0.25
CA PHE A 782 34.97 11.55 -0.24
C PHE A 782 35.22 10.59 0.92
N GLU A 783 34.82 9.32 0.83
CA GLU A 783 34.93 8.32 1.89
C GLU A 783 35.51 6.99 1.38
N PRO A 784 36.83 6.88 1.16
CA PRO A 784 37.50 5.59 1.06
C PRO A 784 37.46 4.84 2.40
N SER A 785 37.16 3.55 2.36
CA SER A 785 37.23 2.64 3.50
C SER A 785 37.74 1.26 3.11
N ILE A 786 38.35 0.60 4.09
CA ILE A 786 38.83 -0.78 4.02
C ILE A 786 38.23 -1.55 5.19
N TRP A 787 37.81 -2.77 4.91
CA TRP A 787 37.27 -3.70 5.89
C TRP A 787 37.92 -5.07 5.66
N VAL A 788 38.53 -5.65 6.68
CA VAL A 788 39.23 -6.94 6.61
C VAL A 788 38.69 -7.86 7.68
N GLU A 789 37.97 -8.91 7.28
CA GLU A 789 37.52 -9.99 8.15
C GLU A 789 38.48 -11.18 8.02
N ARG A 790 38.99 -11.71 9.14
CA ARG A 790 39.75 -12.96 9.21
C ARG A 790 39.16 -13.89 10.25
N ARG A 791 38.73 -15.08 9.84
CA ARG A 791 38.22 -16.17 10.67
C ARG A 791 39.35 -17.13 10.97
N TRP A 792 39.81 -17.17 12.20
CA TRP A 792 40.85 -18.10 12.64
C TRP A 792 40.28 -19.50 12.89
N SER A 793 39.01 -19.57 13.29
CA SER A 793 38.25 -20.80 13.44
C SER A 793 36.74 -20.51 13.29
N ASN A 794 35.89 -21.54 13.38
CA ASN A 794 34.44 -21.37 13.50
C ASN A 794 34.02 -20.55 14.73
N SER A 795 34.93 -20.39 15.70
CA SER A 795 34.69 -19.75 16.98
C SER A 795 35.47 -18.46 17.19
N LEU A 796 36.40 -18.08 16.32
CA LEU A 796 37.22 -16.88 16.51
C LEU A 796 37.38 -16.14 15.19
N GLN A 797 37.00 -14.87 15.16
CA GLN A 797 37.14 -13.99 14.01
C GLN A 797 37.63 -12.60 14.45
N ASN A 798 38.45 -11.98 13.62
CA ASN A 798 38.86 -10.59 13.77
C ASN A 798 38.31 -9.78 12.60
N ILE A 799 37.92 -8.53 12.86
CA ILE A 799 37.43 -7.60 11.85
C ILE A 799 38.23 -6.31 12.03
N PHE A 800 38.92 -5.87 10.98
CA PHE A 800 39.54 -4.56 10.92
C PHE A 800 38.73 -3.68 9.99
N TYR A 801 38.55 -2.42 10.33
CA TYR A 801 37.88 -1.40 9.54
C TYR A 801 38.67 -0.10 9.64
N ALA A 802 38.92 0.56 8.53
CA ALA A 802 39.45 1.91 8.52
C ALA A 802 38.74 2.70 7.42
N ALA A 803 38.36 3.93 7.70
CA ALA A 803 37.72 4.83 6.77
C ALA A 803 38.34 6.22 6.90
N TYR A 804 38.44 6.93 5.79
CA TYR A 804 38.81 8.32 5.76
C TYR A 804 37.70 9.05 5.02
N ARG A 805 37.06 10.05 5.64
CA ARG A 805 36.02 10.90 5.07
C ARG A 805 36.53 12.32 4.98
N LYS A 806 36.54 12.92 3.79
CA LYS A 806 36.79 14.35 3.61
C LYS A 806 35.52 15.02 3.10
N THR A 807 34.99 15.99 3.81
CA THR A 807 33.85 16.83 3.40
C THR A 807 34.37 18.22 3.04
N ASN A 808 33.99 18.79 1.91
CA ASN A 808 34.21 20.19 1.57
C ASN A 808 32.84 20.86 1.42
N GLY A 809 32.58 21.89 2.20
CA GLY A 809 31.44 22.80 2.04
C GLY A 809 31.91 24.13 1.49
N PHE A 810 31.16 24.69 0.55
CA PHE A 810 31.37 26.03 0.03
C PHE A 810 30.10 26.81 0.30
N GLU A 811 30.17 27.77 1.21
CA GLU A 811 29.06 28.63 1.59
C GLU A 811 29.55 30.07 1.40
N SER A 812 28.95 30.82 0.45
CA SER A 812 29.14 32.28 0.31
C SER A 812 30.57 32.81 0.55
N LEU A 813 31.54 32.35 -0.26
CA LEU A 813 33.00 32.67 -0.26
C LEU A 813 33.87 31.98 0.81
N ILE A 814 33.28 31.30 1.79
CA ILE A 814 34.03 30.56 2.82
C ILE A 814 34.14 29.08 2.39
N LYS A 815 35.38 28.58 2.35
CA LYS A 815 35.70 27.17 2.12
C LYS A 815 35.90 26.48 3.46
N ASP A 816 34.92 25.71 3.87
CA ASP A 816 35.06 24.82 5.02
C ASP A 816 35.40 23.42 4.55
N TYR A 817 36.36 22.77 5.21
CA TYR A 817 36.63 21.36 4.98
C TYR A 817 36.77 20.59 6.30
N THR A 818 36.18 19.39 6.33
CA THR A 818 36.26 18.46 7.44
C THR A 818 36.98 17.19 6.97
N ASN A 819 38.15 16.88 7.53
CA ASN A 819 38.82 15.60 7.35
C ASN A 819 38.54 14.71 8.56
N LYS A 820 37.96 13.53 8.38
CA LYS A 820 37.69 12.56 9.44
C LYS A 820 38.37 11.24 9.09
N PHE A 821 39.13 10.67 9.99
CA PHE A 821 39.73 9.34 9.89
C PHE A 821 39.14 8.49 11.00
N ASP A 822 38.56 7.34 10.65
CA ASP A 822 37.89 6.43 11.59
C ASP A 822 38.49 5.03 11.44
N GLY A 823 39.10 4.50 12.50
CA GLY A 823 39.61 3.15 12.60
C GLY A 823 38.80 2.33 13.61
N ARG A 824 38.59 1.04 13.31
CA ARG A 824 37.96 0.08 14.22
C ARG A 824 38.58 -1.31 14.06
N TYR A 825 38.78 -2.01 15.16
CA TYR A 825 39.27 -3.38 15.20
C TYR A 825 38.46 -4.20 16.20
N ASP A 826 37.72 -5.19 15.71
CA ASP A 826 36.93 -6.12 16.51
C ASP A 826 37.62 -7.48 16.61
N ILE A 827 37.63 -8.07 17.81
CA ILE A 827 37.94 -9.47 18.06
C ILE A 827 36.64 -10.11 18.58
N ILE A 828 36.14 -11.13 17.88
CA ILE A 828 34.88 -11.77 18.20
C ILE A 828 35.11 -13.27 18.40
N PHE A 829 34.81 -13.74 19.61
CA PHE A 829 34.82 -15.14 19.99
C PHE A 829 33.38 -15.66 20.14
N ARG A 830 33.05 -16.75 19.46
CA ARG A 830 31.72 -17.39 19.49
C ARG A 830 31.85 -18.85 19.89
N LYS A 831 31.19 -19.25 20.97
CA LYS A 831 31.10 -20.66 21.37
C LYS A 831 29.64 -21.09 21.44
N LYS A 832 29.30 -22.12 20.65
CA LYS A 832 28.02 -22.83 20.78
C LYS A 832 28.09 -23.79 21.95
N ASP A 833 26.95 -24.00 22.61
CA ASP A 833 26.73 -24.96 23.70
C ASP A 833 27.72 -24.78 24.88
N TYR A 834 27.93 -23.54 25.29
CA TYR A 834 28.85 -23.20 26.39
C TYR A 834 28.11 -23.27 27.73
N LEU A 835 28.50 -24.21 28.61
CA LEU A 835 27.94 -24.35 29.97
C LEU A 835 26.39 -24.36 30.01
N LYS A 836 25.75 -25.15 29.13
CA LYS A 836 24.28 -25.23 28.95
C LYS A 836 23.60 -23.99 28.36
N ILE A 837 24.36 -22.96 28.00
CA ILE A 837 23.88 -21.80 27.23
C ILE A 837 24.09 -22.13 25.75
N ARG A 838 23.08 -21.91 24.91
CA ARG A 838 23.12 -22.27 23.49
C ARG A 838 24.26 -21.56 22.75
N ARG A 839 24.48 -20.28 23.02
CA ARG A 839 25.59 -19.51 22.42
C ARG A 839 26.11 -18.45 23.37
N LEU A 840 27.43 -18.36 23.45
CA LEU A 840 28.18 -17.26 24.03
C LEU A 840 28.90 -16.52 22.90
N GLU A 841 28.80 -15.20 22.87
CA GLU A 841 29.58 -14.33 22.01
C GLU A 841 30.30 -13.27 22.85
N LEU A 842 31.62 -13.23 22.75
CA LEU A 842 32.46 -12.23 23.41
C LEU A 842 33.08 -11.38 22.30
N GLN A 843 32.81 -10.09 22.33
CA GLN A 843 33.33 -9.14 21.36
C GLN A 843 34.13 -8.06 22.08
N GLN A 844 35.35 -7.84 21.63
CA GLN A 844 36.17 -6.69 22.00
C GLN A 844 36.33 -5.82 20.76
N SER A 845 35.83 -4.60 20.81
CA SER A 845 36.03 -3.58 19.77
C SER A 845 37.02 -2.55 20.28
N PHE A 846 37.94 -2.12 19.44
CA PHE A 846 38.76 -0.94 19.63
C PHE A 846 38.43 0.00 18.49
N SER A 847 38.08 1.24 18.78
CA SER A 847 37.86 2.27 17.76
C SER A 847 38.72 3.47 18.04
N GLY A 848 39.07 4.22 17.03
CA GLY A 848 39.72 5.50 17.23
C GLY A 848 39.78 6.27 15.94
N GLY A 849 39.87 7.58 16.05
CA GLY A 849 39.85 8.42 14.88
C GLY A 849 40.32 9.82 15.17
N GLN A 850 40.43 10.58 14.08
CA GLN A 850 40.85 11.96 14.07
C GLN A 850 39.88 12.74 13.18
N MET A 851 39.27 13.80 13.69
CA MET A 851 38.51 14.77 12.92
C MET A 851 39.26 16.09 12.93
N GLN A 852 39.46 16.68 11.77
CA GLN A 852 40.02 18.01 11.57
C GLN A 852 38.97 18.84 10.84
N ILE A 853 38.41 19.85 11.49
CA ILE A 853 37.55 20.85 10.87
C ILE A 853 38.43 22.05 10.55
N SER A 854 38.29 22.60 9.36
CA SER A 854 39.08 23.75 8.91
C SER A 854 38.17 24.71 8.18
N GLY A 855 37.85 25.81 8.86
CA GLY A 855 37.07 26.93 8.37
C GLY A 855 37.66 28.23 8.92
N TYR A 856 36.87 29.03 9.64
CA TYR A 856 37.38 30.20 10.36
C TYR A 856 38.36 29.80 11.50
N ASN A 857 38.13 28.65 12.14
CA ASN A 857 39.02 28.02 13.11
C ASN A 857 39.47 26.63 12.63
N ILE A 858 40.66 26.18 13.04
CA ILE A 858 41.13 24.81 12.84
C ILE A 858 40.92 24.05 14.16
N GLU A 859 40.02 23.09 14.15
CA GLU A 859 39.76 22.21 15.28
C GLU A 859 40.27 20.81 14.96
N ASN A 860 41.02 20.21 15.89
CA ASN A 860 41.42 18.80 15.79
C ASN A 860 40.83 18.02 16.96
N ALA A 861 39.92 17.10 16.68
CA ALA A 861 39.37 16.16 17.65
C ALA A 861 39.98 14.77 17.43
N TYR A 862 40.52 14.17 18.48
CA TYR A 862 40.96 12.77 18.49
C TYR A 862 40.04 11.98 19.40
N TYR A 863 39.57 10.82 18.96
CA TYR A 863 38.78 9.95 19.80
C TYR A 863 39.37 8.54 19.82
N PHE A 864 39.31 7.89 20.97
CA PHE A 864 39.72 6.51 21.17
C PHE A 864 38.67 5.83 22.03
N GLY A 865 38.09 4.76 21.52
CA GLY A 865 37.10 3.94 22.20
C GLY A 865 37.57 2.50 22.33
N SER A 866 37.16 1.83 23.39
CA SER A 866 37.15 0.37 23.45
C SER A 866 35.81 -0.08 24.00
N SER A 867 35.21 -1.08 23.38
CA SER A 867 33.97 -1.67 23.85
C SER A 867 34.14 -3.17 24.03
N THR A 868 33.78 -3.67 25.20
CA THR A 868 33.72 -5.10 25.47
C THR A 868 32.25 -5.47 25.59
N SER A 869 31.77 -6.42 24.80
CA SER A 869 30.42 -6.97 24.95
C SER A 869 30.45 -8.48 25.14
N ILE A 870 29.64 -8.94 26.09
CA ILE A 870 29.37 -10.35 26.36
C ILE A 870 27.88 -10.58 26.07
N ASP A 871 27.60 -11.34 25.04
CA ASP A 871 26.27 -11.72 24.59
C ASP A 871 26.00 -13.18 24.96
N LEU A 872 25.00 -13.40 25.82
CA LEU A 872 24.53 -14.70 26.25
C LEU A 872 23.20 -15.01 25.58
N TYR A 873 23.13 -16.14 24.90
CA TYR A 873 21.93 -16.67 24.26
C TYR A 873 21.52 -17.97 24.96
N PRO A 874 20.78 -17.89 26.08
CA PRO A 874 20.30 -19.10 26.78
C PRO A 874 19.32 -19.91 25.92
N ILE A 875 18.42 -19.25 25.18
CA ILE A 875 17.46 -19.86 24.26
C ILE A 875 17.40 -19.08 22.93
N HIS A 876 16.51 -19.45 21.99
CA HIS A 876 16.43 -18.81 20.66
C HIS A 876 15.93 -17.36 20.71
N SER A 877 15.00 -17.08 21.62
CA SER A 877 14.32 -15.80 21.77
C SER A 877 15.08 -14.83 22.68
N LEU A 878 15.76 -15.34 23.72
CA LEU A 878 16.38 -14.50 24.74
C LEU A 878 17.85 -14.14 24.43
N LEU A 879 18.16 -12.84 24.39
CA LEU A 879 19.51 -12.26 24.41
C LEU A 879 19.73 -11.46 25.70
N ILE A 880 20.76 -11.82 26.45
CA ILE A 880 21.30 -11.02 27.55
C ILE A 880 22.64 -10.44 27.09
N ARG A 881 22.72 -9.12 26.91
CA ARG A 881 23.96 -8.43 26.53
C ARG A 881 24.47 -7.58 27.68
N LEU A 882 25.74 -7.77 28.03
CA LEU A 882 26.52 -6.95 28.93
C LEU A 882 27.55 -6.20 28.10
N GLN A 883 27.46 -4.88 28.04
CA GLN A 883 28.39 -4.06 27.26
C GLN A 883 29.06 -3.03 28.15
N LEU A 884 30.38 -2.98 28.12
CA LEU A 884 31.23 -1.97 28.76
C LEU A 884 31.88 -1.14 27.66
N ASN A 885 31.55 0.14 27.58
CA ASN A 885 32.21 1.09 26.68
C ASN A 885 33.14 2.00 27.48
N LEU A 886 34.39 2.10 27.04
CA LEU A 886 35.39 3.04 27.53
C LEU A 886 35.73 3.99 26.38
N ASN A 887 35.27 5.22 26.45
CA ASN A 887 35.53 6.23 25.43
C ASN A 887 36.40 7.34 26.01
N LYS A 888 37.36 7.80 25.21
CA LYS A 888 38.25 8.93 25.48
C LYS A 888 38.23 9.86 24.27
N ASN A 889 37.71 11.06 24.46
CA ASN A 889 37.76 12.12 23.46
C ASN A 889 38.78 13.17 23.91
N ILE A 890 39.55 13.68 22.96
CA ILE A 890 40.54 14.75 23.15
C ILE A 890 40.25 15.78 22.07
N ASN A 891 39.59 16.88 22.45
CA ASN A 891 39.43 18.04 21.58
C ASN A 891 40.62 18.97 21.80
N VAL A 892 41.31 19.32 20.72
CA VAL A 892 42.38 20.31 20.72
C VAL A 892 41.87 21.50 19.91
N GLU A 893 41.23 22.44 20.60
CA GLU A 893 41.02 23.80 20.09
C GLU A 893 42.33 24.60 20.22
N TYR A 894 42.47 25.65 19.41
CA TYR A 894 43.60 26.58 19.52
C TYR A 894 43.48 27.56 20.71
N SER A 895 42.45 27.39 21.55
CA SER A 895 42.40 27.90 22.93
C SER A 895 43.01 26.82 23.86
N ASP A 896 43.88 27.21 24.79
CA ASP A 896 44.75 26.34 25.60
C ASP A 896 44.06 25.30 26.54
N GLU A 897 42.80 24.91 26.29
CA GLU A 897 42.01 24.02 27.14
C GLU A 897 41.73 22.67 26.49
N SER A 898 42.52 21.65 26.85
CA SER A 898 42.22 20.26 26.53
C SER A 898 41.25 19.65 27.55
N TYR A 899 40.05 19.28 27.13
CA TYR A 899 39.08 18.58 27.98
C TYR A 899 39.27 17.06 27.88
N LEU A 900 39.36 16.38 29.03
CA LEU A 900 39.48 14.92 29.12
C LEU A 900 38.17 14.33 29.63
N THR A 901 37.38 13.77 28.73
CA THR A 901 36.14 13.07 29.09
C THR A 901 36.38 11.57 29.05
N ASN A 902 36.40 10.91 30.22
CA ASN A 902 36.37 9.45 30.32
C ASN A 902 34.94 9.03 30.66
N SER A 903 34.25 8.35 29.76
CA SER A 903 32.94 7.77 30.05
C SER A 903 33.03 6.24 30.16
N VAL A 904 32.43 5.70 31.22
CA VAL A 904 32.27 4.26 31.44
C VAL A 904 30.78 3.96 31.40
N ASN A 905 30.32 3.40 30.28
CA ASN A 905 28.92 3.06 30.11
C ASN A 905 28.74 1.53 30.21
N LEU A 906 28.10 1.08 31.29
CA LEU A 906 27.64 -0.30 31.45
C LEU A 906 26.19 -0.40 30.97
N LYS A 907 25.96 -1.11 29.87
CA LYS A 907 24.62 -1.36 29.34
C LYS A 907 24.26 -2.83 29.53
N LEU A 908 23.21 -3.08 30.31
CA LEU A 908 22.51 -4.36 30.35
C LEU A 908 21.28 -4.24 29.46
N SER A 909 21.16 -5.12 28.46
CA SER A 909 19.95 -5.21 27.64
C SER A 909 19.41 -6.63 27.62
N LEU A 910 18.12 -6.76 27.94
CA LEU A 910 17.32 -7.97 27.81
C LEU A 910 16.45 -7.83 26.56
N LYS A 911 16.60 -8.73 25.58
CA LYS A 911 15.74 -8.77 24.41
C LYS A 911 15.10 -10.15 24.36
N LEU A 912 13.77 -10.19 24.50
CA LEU A 912 12.94 -11.40 24.44
C LEU A 912 12.49 -11.69 23.01
#